data_AF-A0A9W4JU12-F1
#
_entry.id   AF-A0A9W4JU12-F1
#
_cell.length_a   1.000
_cell.length_b   1.000
_cell.length_c   1.000
_cell.angle_alpha   90.00
_cell.angle_beta   90.00
_cell.angle_gamma   90.00
#
_symmetry.space_group_name_H-M   'P 1'
#
loop_
_entity.id
_entity.type
_entity.pdbx_description
1 polymer ?
#
loop_
_entity_poly.entity_id
_entity_poly.type
_entity_poly.pdbx_seq_one_letter_code
_entity_poly.pdbx_strand_id
1 'polypeptide(L)'
;MQHKEDIGWLDIGKQQNSRLAVVENRRLKDIISQLEKPEEQYPSLCAFIGGPFKDHALQKLYPWNNIRRHVSDYKVRLRYDVSSLGCRQPILFVDGDIIQKDRKSPLKQLGAGAGHPIFWECGSAQFLLLVLWARLVFLFTDVICIFIDDYPESSQILELLTTFSQGRSTDPMSSKILPRLILISGESQANNDSEPQGILVHRKLLEPGLTSVYEAFSEITTLRLGSYEVSDTGRYEPLRSLVGQELSSMRALRKKHLGQPNGKQLVDLFQAAFQHVLVDFESRFNLLQATRTVYKVSNQITPNVSHYLQICSTAGLDAAQIIPTIASAVLMDHYVPGMLRLDPCLVFRAFYRSAIVEAYRERANHWPDRQPEEQVGELEAQLLQLFESLTETNRTPVELRKNQLAAQSGWICRIRSNRICLYCLFQNAQHVLGCGHTLCDRCAHIFGTPSVGIEYEFTIRGCIYCLYQRPLIASVLPPTMSPSVLAIDGGGVRGVIPLEFLLLVHEHLHPCRIQDVVDLALGTSSGGLIVIGLSIMSWNIATCSEIFDNLARRIFHKRRRSPLALFNFVDQNGSVLGNLSKWIHWLLHDSCYDAKTFDDALKGVFGDNRLMFGSSRDDPRGSLRSNSKVGVVTTSISRETGAFVIGNFNTTGDREDKAGKVELRIPAKDSL
;
A
#
# COMPACT_ATOMS: atom_id res chain seq x y z
N MET A 1 -31.52 -10.80 -36.04
CA MET A 1 -30.10 -11.08 -35.75
C MET A 1 -30.02 -11.64 -34.34
N GLN A 2 -29.64 -12.91 -34.18
CA GLN A 2 -29.51 -13.53 -32.85
C GLN A 2 -28.11 -13.27 -32.29
N HIS A 3 -28.02 -12.88 -31.02
CA HIS A 3 -26.82 -12.42 -30.34
C HIS A 3 -25.75 -13.52 -30.25
N LYS A 4 -24.64 -13.36 -30.99
CA LYS A 4 -23.45 -14.22 -30.87
C LYS A 4 -22.56 -13.65 -29.76
N GLU A 5 -22.50 -14.34 -28.63
CA GLU A 5 -21.60 -13.97 -27.53
C GLU A 5 -20.13 -14.19 -27.92
N ASP A 6 -19.29 -13.17 -27.70
CA ASP A 6 -17.84 -13.29 -27.82
C ASP A 6 -17.25 -13.87 -26.53
N ILE A 7 -16.61 -15.02 -26.67
CA ILE A 7 -16.05 -15.82 -25.57
C ILE A 7 -14.52 -15.79 -25.56
N GLY A 8 -13.89 -15.09 -26.51
CA GLY A 8 -12.44 -15.03 -26.61
C GLY A 8 -11.86 -14.28 -25.42
N TRP A 9 -10.88 -14.86 -24.73
CA TRP A 9 -10.25 -14.23 -23.56
C TRP A 9 -8.79 -13.90 -23.82
N LEU A 10 -7.96 -14.92 -24.08
CA LEU A 10 -6.53 -14.75 -24.36
C LEU A 10 -6.15 -15.39 -25.71
N ASP A 11 -5.36 -14.67 -26.48
CA ASP A 11 -4.77 -15.14 -27.73
C ASP A 11 -3.34 -14.62 -27.90
N ILE A 12 -2.63 -15.12 -28.89
CA ILE A 12 -1.24 -14.75 -29.18
C ILE A 12 -1.17 -14.20 -30.60
N GLY A 13 -0.68 -12.97 -30.71
CA GLY A 13 -0.44 -12.31 -31.99
C GLY A 13 1.04 -11.95 -32.17
N LYS A 14 1.34 -11.42 -33.34
CA LYS A 14 2.66 -10.90 -33.70
C LYS A 14 2.53 -9.42 -34.03
N GLN A 15 3.35 -8.58 -33.42
CA GLN A 15 3.41 -7.15 -33.72
C GLN A 15 4.22 -6.89 -35.00
N GLN A 16 4.11 -5.68 -35.54
CA GLN A 16 4.83 -5.25 -36.75
C GLN A 16 6.36 -5.42 -36.64
N ASN A 17 6.93 -5.26 -35.43
CA ASN A 17 8.34 -5.49 -35.13
C ASN A 17 8.72 -6.98 -34.97
N SER A 18 7.82 -7.89 -35.34
CA SER A 18 7.96 -9.34 -35.18
C SER A 18 8.03 -9.88 -33.76
N ARG A 19 7.78 -9.07 -32.73
CA ARG A 19 7.68 -9.56 -31.35
C ARG A 19 6.32 -10.22 -31.10
N LEU A 20 6.32 -11.26 -30.27
CA LEU A 20 5.09 -11.86 -29.78
C LEU A 20 4.38 -10.89 -28.82
N ALA A 21 3.06 -10.89 -28.88
CA ALA A 21 2.22 -10.12 -27.97
C ALA A 21 0.98 -10.93 -27.57
N VAL A 22 0.50 -10.68 -26.36
CA VAL A 22 -0.70 -11.30 -25.83
C VAL A 22 -1.91 -10.41 -26.12
N VAL A 23 -2.96 -10.97 -26.67
CA VAL A 23 -4.24 -10.28 -26.88
C VAL A 23 -5.16 -10.65 -25.74
N GLU A 24 -5.52 -9.68 -24.90
CA GLU A 24 -6.47 -9.81 -23.79
C GLU A 24 -7.75 -9.04 -24.15
N ASN A 25 -8.89 -9.75 -24.25
CA ASN A 25 -10.15 -9.17 -24.73
C ASN A 25 -11.04 -8.62 -23.60
N ARG A 26 -10.49 -8.35 -22.41
CA ARG A 26 -11.22 -7.91 -21.20
C ARG A 26 -12.41 -8.76 -20.80
N ARG A 27 -12.51 -9.98 -21.33
CA ARG A 27 -13.67 -10.86 -21.20
C ARG A 27 -14.03 -11.15 -19.74
N LEU A 28 -13.04 -11.30 -18.87
CA LEU A 28 -13.27 -11.47 -17.43
C LEU A 28 -13.98 -10.24 -16.84
N LYS A 29 -13.50 -9.03 -17.15
CA LYS A 29 -14.11 -7.78 -16.70
C LYS A 29 -15.55 -7.66 -17.20
N ASP A 30 -15.80 -8.03 -18.45
CA ASP A 30 -17.13 -7.95 -19.06
C ASP A 30 -18.12 -8.91 -18.39
N ILE A 31 -17.71 -10.16 -18.12
CA ILE A 31 -18.55 -11.12 -17.39
C ILE A 31 -18.83 -10.63 -15.97
N ILE A 32 -17.80 -10.16 -15.26
CA ILE A 32 -17.96 -9.65 -13.90
C ILE A 32 -18.87 -8.42 -13.85
N SER A 33 -18.84 -7.56 -14.87
CA SER A 33 -19.74 -6.39 -14.96
C SER A 33 -21.22 -6.76 -15.16
N GLN A 34 -21.52 -7.98 -15.60
CA GLN A 34 -22.88 -8.51 -15.77
C GLN A 34 -23.43 -9.17 -14.49
N LEU A 35 -22.59 -9.37 -13.47
CA LEU A 35 -23.03 -9.89 -12.19
C LEU A 35 -23.93 -8.86 -11.48
N GLU A 36 -24.99 -9.33 -10.81
CA GLU A 36 -25.94 -8.47 -10.10
C GLU A 36 -25.26 -7.65 -8.99
N LYS A 37 -24.35 -8.30 -8.25
CA LYS A 37 -23.60 -7.70 -7.14
C LYS A 37 -22.15 -8.22 -7.13
N PRO A 38 -21.27 -7.69 -7.98
CA PRO A 38 -19.89 -8.17 -8.12
C PRO A 38 -19.07 -8.13 -6.81
N GLU A 39 -19.44 -7.27 -5.86
CA GLU A 39 -18.75 -7.13 -4.57
C GLU A 39 -19.22 -8.14 -3.52
N GLU A 40 -20.41 -8.73 -3.69
CA GLU A 40 -21.02 -9.74 -2.81
C GLU A 40 -20.99 -11.16 -3.43
N GLN A 41 -20.60 -11.27 -4.70
CA GLN A 41 -20.48 -12.54 -5.43
C GLN A 41 -19.02 -12.97 -5.53
N TYR A 42 -18.77 -14.27 -5.36
CA TYR A 42 -17.45 -14.88 -5.23
C TYR A 42 -17.26 -15.97 -6.28
N PRO A 43 -16.83 -15.61 -7.50
CA PRO A 43 -16.72 -16.56 -8.60
C PRO A 43 -15.69 -17.64 -8.33
N SER A 44 -15.99 -18.86 -8.78
CA SER A 44 -15.01 -19.94 -8.91
C SER A 44 -14.65 -20.14 -10.36
N LEU A 45 -13.46 -20.66 -10.62
CA LEU A 45 -12.98 -20.90 -11.98
C LEU A 45 -12.59 -22.37 -12.20
N CYS A 46 -13.16 -23.00 -13.22
CA CYS A 46 -12.79 -24.33 -13.68
C CYS A 46 -12.12 -24.26 -15.06
N ALA A 47 -11.00 -24.96 -15.24
CA ALA A 47 -10.31 -25.04 -16.53
C ALA A 47 -10.60 -26.40 -17.19
N PHE A 48 -10.99 -26.41 -18.45
CA PHE A 48 -11.21 -27.62 -19.23
C PHE A 48 -10.25 -27.64 -20.43
N ILE A 49 -9.40 -28.66 -20.50
CA ILE A 49 -8.29 -28.77 -21.47
C ILE A 49 -8.47 -30.02 -22.31
N GLY A 50 -8.49 -29.85 -23.62
CA GLY A 50 -8.78 -30.91 -24.59
C GLY A 50 -9.40 -30.36 -25.88
N GLY A 51 -9.75 -31.28 -26.76
CA GLY A 51 -10.30 -31.03 -28.09
C GLY A 51 -11.77 -31.48 -28.19
N PRO A 52 -12.12 -32.35 -29.15
CA PRO A 52 -13.51 -32.76 -29.39
C PRO A 52 -14.22 -33.44 -28.22
N PHE A 53 -13.53 -34.30 -27.46
CA PHE A 53 -14.10 -35.01 -26.31
C PHE A 53 -14.45 -34.01 -25.20
N LYS A 54 -13.55 -33.06 -24.90
CA LYS A 54 -13.85 -31.91 -24.03
C LYS A 54 -15.09 -31.15 -24.50
N ASP A 55 -15.16 -30.76 -25.78
CA ASP A 55 -16.26 -29.96 -26.31
C ASP A 55 -17.61 -30.67 -26.18
N HIS A 56 -17.63 -32.00 -26.35
CA HIS A 56 -18.81 -32.82 -26.12
C HIS A 56 -19.18 -32.90 -24.64
N ALA A 57 -18.21 -33.12 -23.75
CA ALA A 57 -18.45 -33.12 -22.30
C ALA A 57 -19.02 -31.79 -21.80
N LEU A 58 -18.49 -30.65 -22.25
CA LEU A 58 -18.97 -29.32 -21.88
C LEU A 58 -20.43 -29.08 -22.28
N GLN A 59 -20.89 -29.63 -23.42
CA GLN A 59 -22.31 -29.54 -23.81
C GLN A 59 -23.23 -30.27 -22.82
N LYS A 60 -22.74 -31.34 -22.19
CA LYS A 60 -23.51 -32.12 -21.22
C LYS A 60 -23.44 -31.52 -19.83
N LEU A 61 -22.28 -31.01 -19.43
CA LEU A 61 -22.09 -30.33 -18.16
C LEU A 61 -22.88 -29.01 -18.10
N TYR A 62 -22.86 -28.22 -19.17
CA TYR A 62 -23.48 -26.89 -19.26
C TYR A 62 -24.47 -26.80 -20.43
N PRO A 63 -25.64 -27.46 -20.34
CA PRO A 63 -26.58 -27.57 -21.45
C PRO A 63 -27.17 -26.21 -21.89
N TRP A 64 -27.27 -25.26 -20.96
CA TRP A 64 -27.86 -23.92 -21.20
C TRP A 64 -26.90 -22.94 -21.89
N ASN A 65 -25.61 -23.29 -21.98
CA ASN A 65 -24.55 -22.41 -22.48
C ASN A 65 -24.36 -22.44 -24.01
N ASN A 66 -25.12 -23.28 -24.72
CA ASN A 66 -25.06 -23.39 -26.19
C ASN A 66 -23.61 -23.51 -26.73
N ILE A 67 -22.78 -24.37 -26.12
CA ILE A 67 -21.31 -24.44 -26.34
C ILE A 67 -20.91 -24.41 -27.82
N ARG A 68 -21.62 -25.12 -28.71
CA ARG A 68 -21.34 -25.17 -30.16
C ARG A 68 -21.70 -23.90 -30.94
N ARG A 69 -22.60 -23.06 -30.44
CA ARG A 69 -23.06 -21.84 -31.14
C ARG A 69 -22.07 -20.68 -30.99
N HIS A 70 -21.37 -20.64 -29.86
CA HIS A 70 -20.38 -19.61 -29.55
C HIS A 70 -18.99 -20.15 -29.87
N VAL A 71 -18.51 -19.83 -31.07
CA VAL A 71 -17.18 -20.18 -31.57
C VAL A 71 -16.32 -18.93 -31.60
N SER A 72 -15.12 -19.03 -31.03
CA SER A 72 -14.07 -18.01 -31.05
C SER A 72 -12.76 -18.65 -31.50
N ASP A 73 -11.97 -17.89 -32.26
CA ASP A 73 -10.65 -18.30 -32.74
C ASP A 73 -9.55 -18.09 -31.69
N TYR A 74 -9.91 -17.60 -30.49
CA TYR A 74 -8.98 -17.41 -29.38
C TYR A 74 -8.52 -18.76 -28.83
N LYS A 75 -7.24 -18.84 -28.47
CA LYS A 75 -6.64 -20.04 -27.87
C LYS A 75 -7.14 -20.34 -26.47
N VAL A 76 -7.54 -19.31 -25.72
CA VAL A 76 -8.14 -19.43 -24.38
C VAL A 76 -9.49 -18.72 -24.39
N ARG A 77 -10.54 -19.47 -24.05
CA ARG A 77 -11.93 -18.99 -24.06
C ARG A 77 -12.46 -18.94 -22.63
N LEU A 78 -13.17 -17.88 -22.27
CA LEU A 78 -13.76 -17.70 -20.94
C LEU A 78 -15.28 -17.60 -21.04
N ARG A 79 -15.95 -18.45 -20.27
CA ARG A 79 -17.40 -18.60 -20.20
C ARG A 79 -17.85 -18.59 -18.73
N TYR A 80 -19.15 -18.49 -18.52
CA TYR A 80 -19.80 -18.58 -17.21
C TYR A 80 -20.98 -19.55 -17.29
N ASP A 81 -21.27 -20.28 -16.23
CA ASP A 81 -22.49 -21.09 -16.16
C ASP A 81 -23.71 -20.17 -15.97
N VAL A 82 -24.58 -20.14 -16.98
CA VAL A 82 -25.78 -19.29 -17.02
C VAL A 82 -26.67 -19.53 -15.81
N SER A 83 -26.76 -20.77 -15.33
CA SER A 83 -27.60 -21.13 -14.19
C SER A 83 -27.05 -20.64 -12.84
N SER A 84 -25.75 -20.30 -12.80
CA SER A 84 -25.06 -19.87 -11.58
C SER A 84 -24.86 -18.36 -11.47
N LEU A 85 -25.16 -17.58 -12.53
CA LEU A 85 -24.79 -16.17 -12.61
C LEU A 85 -25.43 -15.29 -11.52
N GLY A 86 -26.67 -15.60 -11.13
CA GLY A 86 -27.38 -14.93 -10.02
C GLY A 86 -27.02 -15.48 -8.63
N CYS A 87 -26.23 -16.56 -8.54
CA CYS A 87 -25.84 -17.15 -7.27
C CYS A 87 -24.73 -16.32 -6.60
N ARG A 88 -24.61 -16.42 -5.28
CA ARG A 88 -23.49 -15.84 -4.52
C ARG A 88 -22.12 -16.39 -4.96
N GLN A 89 -22.09 -17.57 -5.56
CA GLN A 89 -20.88 -18.25 -6.01
C GLN A 89 -21.02 -18.67 -7.48
N PRO A 90 -20.96 -17.72 -8.43
CA PRO A 90 -21.09 -18.05 -9.84
C PRO A 90 -19.90 -18.92 -10.29
N ILE A 91 -20.15 -19.82 -11.23
CA ILE A 91 -19.13 -20.69 -11.81
C ILE A 91 -18.70 -20.09 -13.15
N LEU A 92 -17.43 -19.73 -13.22
CA LEU A 92 -16.74 -19.40 -14.46
C LEU A 92 -16.01 -20.65 -14.95
N PHE A 93 -15.90 -20.80 -16.25
CA PHE A 93 -15.07 -21.85 -16.81
C PHE A 93 -14.28 -21.37 -18.03
N VAL A 94 -13.03 -21.79 -18.06
CA VAL A 94 -12.10 -21.52 -19.14
C VAL A 94 -11.92 -22.81 -19.92
N ASP A 95 -11.90 -22.70 -21.25
CA ASP A 95 -11.72 -23.85 -22.10
C ASP A 95 -10.76 -23.57 -23.25
N GLY A 96 -9.95 -24.58 -23.61
CA GLY A 96 -9.02 -24.48 -24.72
C GLY A 96 -8.28 -25.79 -24.97
N ASP A 97 -7.50 -25.79 -26.04
CA ASP A 97 -6.61 -26.88 -26.42
C ASP A 97 -5.18 -26.35 -26.39
N ILE A 98 -4.35 -26.94 -25.53
CA ILE A 98 -2.97 -26.52 -25.32
C ILE A 98 -2.05 -27.24 -26.32
N ILE A 99 -2.28 -28.53 -26.58
CA ILE A 99 -1.43 -29.36 -27.43
C ILE A 99 -2.04 -29.38 -28.83
N GLN A 100 -2.22 -28.19 -29.40
CA GLN A 100 -2.71 -28.09 -30.78
C GLN A 100 -1.67 -28.72 -31.71
N LYS A 101 -2.05 -29.79 -32.41
CA LYS A 101 -1.31 -30.29 -33.58
C LYS A 101 -1.29 -29.17 -34.62
N ASP A 102 -0.21 -28.40 -34.64
CA ASP A 102 0.37 -27.71 -35.78
C ASP A 102 -0.65 -27.25 -36.84
N ARG A 103 -1.71 -26.55 -36.39
CA ARG A 103 -2.49 -25.75 -37.33
C ARG A 103 -1.54 -24.63 -37.70
N LYS A 104 -0.99 -24.72 -38.91
CA LYS A 104 -0.29 -23.66 -39.65
C LYS A 104 -1.18 -22.43 -39.89
N SER A 105 -2.01 -22.05 -38.91
CA SER A 105 -2.72 -20.78 -38.89
C SER A 105 -1.67 -19.75 -38.50
N PRO A 106 -1.29 -18.84 -39.42
CA PRO A 106 -0.32 -17.80 -39.10
C PRO A 106 -0.83 -17.00 -37.90
N LEU A 107 0.09 -16.65 -36.99
CA LEU A 107 -0.23 -15.75 -35.87
C LEU A 107 -0.90 -14.49 -36.41
N LYS A 108 -1.97 -14.04 -35.74
CA LYS A 108 -2.67 -12.82 -36.10
C LYS A 108 -1.66 -11.66 -36.10
N GLN A 109 -1.56 -10.96 -37.23
CA GLN A 109 -0.78 -9.73 -37.32
C GLN A 109 -1.54 -8.62 -36.62
N LEU A 110 -0.93 -8.04 -35.60
CA LEU A 110 -1.54 -7.00 -34.78
C LEU A 110 -1.19 -5.62 -35.34
N GLY A 111 -2.20 -4.73 -35.38
CA GLY A 111 -2.00 -3.33 -35.71
C GLY A 111 -1.11 -2.59 -34.71
N ALA A 112 -0.65 -1.39 -35.05
CA ALA A 112 0.14 -0.57 -34.15
C ALA A 112 -0.65 -0.27 -32.86
N GLY A 113 -0.06 -0.56 -31.70
CA GLY A 113 -0.70 -0.40 -30.39
C GLY A 113 -1.70 -1.51 -30.01
N ALA A 114 -1.91 -2.52 -30.85
CA ALA A 114 -2.76 -3.66 -30.54
C ALA A 114 -1.98 -4.78 -29.83
N GLY A 115 -2.61 -5.38 -28.80
CA GLY A 115 -2.03 -6.41 -27.96
C GLY A 115 -0.96 -5.90 -27.00
N HIS A 116 -0.63 -6.73 -26.03
CA HIS A 116 0.32 -6.43 -24.96
C HIS A 116 1.67 -7.12 -25.26
N PRO A 117 2.75 -6.37 -25.50
CA PRO A 117 4.06 -6.97 -25.76
C PRO A 117 4.60 -7.66 -24.52
N ILE A 118 5.30 -8.78 -24.72
CA ILE A 118 6.12 -9.39 -23.68
C ILE A 118 7.51 -8.74 -23.65
N PHE A 119 8.12 -8.65 -22.47
CA PHE A 119 9.42 -8.01 -22.24
C PHE A 119 10.55 -9.01 -21.93
N TRP A 120 10.31 -10.29 -22.17
CA TRP A 120 11.26 -11.39 -22.02
C TRP A 120 11.38 -12.20 -23.30
N GLU A 121 12.48 -12.95 -23.44
CA GLU A 121 12.76 -13.75 -24.64
C GLU A 121 11.89 -15.00 -24.69
N CYS A 122 11.03 -15.09 -25.70
CA CYS A 122 10.12 -16.22 -25.87
C CYS A 122 10.48 -17.03 -27.11
N GLY A 123 10.80 -18.32 -26.92
CA GLY A 123 11.24 -19.20 -28.00
C GLY A 123 10.13 -19.58 -29.00
N SER A 124 8.86 -19.58 -28.59
CA SER A 124 7.73 -19.88 -29.49
C SER A 124 6.38 -19.41 -28.96
N ALA A 125 5.40 -19.21 -29.85
CA ALA A 125 4.02 -18.95 -29.45
C ALA A 125 3.38 -20.10 -28.67
N GLN A 126 3.85 -21.34 -28.88
CA GLN A 126 3.41 -22.50 -28.10
C GLN A 126 3.90 -22.41 -26.65
N PHE A 127 5.17 -22.04 -26.46
CA PHE A 127 5.74 -21.81 -25.14
C PHE A 127 5.03 -20.66 -24.41
N LEU A 128 4.74 -19.55 -25.10
CA LEU A 128 3.97 -18.46 -24.52
C LEU A 128 2.55 -18.91 -24.09
N LEU A 129 1.88 -19.75 -24.90
CA LEU A 129 0.57 -20.29 -24.54
C LEU A 129 0.66 -21.13 -23.25
N LEU A 130 1.68 -21.98 -23.15
CA LEU A 130 1.94 -22.78 -21.94
C LEU A 130 2.16 -21.89 -20.72
N VAL A 131 2.95 -20.83 -20.86
CA VAL A 131 3.17 -19.83 -19.79
C VAL A 131 1.86 -19.17 -19.36
N LEU A 132 1.00 -18.76 -20.31
CA LEU A 132 -0.29 -18.14 -19.99
C LEU A 132 -1.20 -19.10 -19.21
N TRP A 133 -1.28 -20.38 -19.60
CA TRP A 133 -2.05 -21.36 -18.84
C TRP A 133 -1.46 -21.59 -17.44
N ALA A 134 -0.15 -21.89 -17.39
CA ALA A 134 0.53 -22.31 -16.18
C ALA A 134 0.65 -21.19 -15.12
N ARG A 135 0.97 -19.97 -15.55
CA ARG A 135 1.34 -18.85 -14.66
C ARG A 135 0.26 -17.78 -14.52
N LEU A 136 -0.75 -17.76 -15.40
CA LEU A 136 -1.84 -16.80 -15.33
C LEU A 136 -3.20 -17.46 -15.09
N VAL A 137 -3.65 -18.36 -15.96
CA VAL A 137 -5.00 -18.96 -15.84
C VAL A 137 -5.10 -19.85 -14.60
N PHE A 138 -4.12 -20.73 -14.37
CA PHE A 138 -4.16 -21.65 -13.23
C PHE A 138 -3.96 -20.98 -11.87
N LEU A 139 -3.40 -19.77 -11.84
CA LEU A 139 -3.31 -18.99 -10.62
C LEU A 139 -4.70 -18.74 -9.99
N PHE A 140 -5.72 -18.56 -10.83
CA PHE A 140 -7.10 -18.29 -10.40
C PHE A 140 -8.02 -19.51 -10.48
N THR A 141 -7.56 -20.58 -11.11
CA THR A 141 -8.35 -21.81 -11.29
C THR A 141 -8.45 -22.61 -9.99
N ASP A 142 -9.64 -23.11 -9.68
CA ASP A 142 -9.90 -24.02 -8.55
C ASP A 142 -9.73 -25.49 -8.98
N VAL A 143 -10.28 -25.86 -10.15
CA VAL A 143 -10.30 -27.23 -10.67
C VAL A 143 -9.86 -27.24 -12.14
N ILE A 144 -8.91 -28.10 -12.46
CA ILE A 144 -8.39 -28.32 -13.81
C ILE A 144 -8.83 -29.70 -14.28
N CYS A 145 -9.54 -29.76 -15.40
CA CYS A 145 -9.99 -30.98 -16.05
C CYS A 145 -9.21 -31.19 -17.34
N ILE A 146 -8.49 -32.31 -17.46
CA ILE A 146 -7.77 -32.68 -18.69
C ILE A 146 -8.43 -33.92 -19.29
N PHE A 147 -8.91 -33.80 -20.52
CA PHE A 147 -9.49 -34.90 -21.29
C PHE A 147 -8.35 -35.64 -22.00
N ILE A 148 -7.94 -36.79 -21.45
CA ILE A 148 -6.74 -37.50 -21.87
C ILE A 148 -6.89 -38.07 -23.28
N ASP A 149 -8.07 -38.60 -23.59
CA ASP A 149 -8.33 -39.28 -24.87
C ASP A 149 -8.40 -38.33 -26.08
N ASP A 150 -8.39 -37.00 -25.85
CA ASP A 150 -8.21 -36.02 -26.92
C ASP A 150 -6.76 -35.99 -27.45
N TYR A 151 -5.82 -36.60 -26.73
CA TYR A 151 -4.40 -36.62 -27.08
C TYR A 151 -3.95 -38.05 -27.42
N PRO A 152 -3.28 -38.25 -28.58
CA PRO A 152 -2.94 -39.58 -29.06
C PRO A 152 -1.88 -40.29 -28.21
N GLU A 153 -1.04 -39.55 -27.47
CA GLU A 153 0.09 -40.11 -26.72
C GLU A 153 0.08 -39.66 -25.26
N SER A 154 0.29 -40.61 -24.35
CA SER A 154 0.40 -40.33 -22.90
C SER A 154 1.61 -39.44 -22.53
N SER A 155 2.69 -39.48 -23.33
CA SER A 155 3.88 -38.63 -23.18
C SER A 155 3.55 -37.14 -23.22
N GLN A 156 2.64 -36.73 -24.09
CA GLN A 156 2.23 -35.33 -24.28
C GLN A 156 1.56 -34.76 -23.02
N ILE A 157 0.73 -35.56 -22.36
CA ILE A 157 0.09 -35.19 -21.10
C ILE A 157 1.13 -35.07 -19.99
N LEU A 158 2.08 -36.00 -19.91
CA LEU A 158 3.11 -35.97 -18.88
C LEU A 158 4.04 -34.77 -19.07
N GLU A 159 4.47 -34.48 -20.28
CA GLU A 159 5.28 -33.29 -20.59
C GLU A 159 4.55 -31.99 -20.24
N LEU A 160 3.25 -31.91 -20.54
CA LEU A 160 2.40 -30.78 -20.17
C LEU A 160 2.35 -30.61 -18.64
N LEU A 161 2.09 -31.68 -17.90
CA LEU A 161 2.02 -31.67 -16.44
C LEU A 161 3.38 -31.34 -15.81
N THR A 162 4.49 -31.85 -16.35
CA THR A 162 5.84 -31.49 -15.94
C THR A 162 6.11 -30.01 -16.20
N THR A 163 5.66 -29.46 -17.32
CA THR A 163 5.79 -28.02 -17.60
C THR A 163 4.99 -27.19 -16.58
N PHE A 164 3.82 -27.67 -16.15
CA PHE A 164 3.01 -26.99 -15.13
C PHE A 164 3.59 -27.08 -13.72
N SER A 165 4.40 -28.10 -13.44
CA SER A 165 5.10 -28.23 -12.16
C SER A 165 6.36 -27.38 -12.07
N GLN A 166 7.01 -27.11 -13.20
CA GLN A 166 8.21 -26.27 -13.25
C GLN A 166 7.90 -24.86 -12.70
N GLY A 167 8.56 -24.54 -11.59
CA GLY A 167 8.43 -23.24 -10.95
C GLY A 167 7.33 -23.12 -9.89
N ARG A 168 6.71 -24.21 -9.38
CA ARG A 168 5.78 -24.16 -8.23
C ARG A 168 6.48 -24.31 -6.87
N SER A 169 5.89 -23.73 -5.83
CA SER A 169 6.50 -23.58 -4.50
C SER A 169 6.49 -24.87 -3.70
N THR A 170 7.57 -25.15 -2.99
CA THR A 170 7.66 -26.21 -1.99
C THR A 170 7.14 -25.77 -0.62
N ASP A 171 6.59 -24.54 -0.48
CA ASP A 171 5.99 -24.08 0.78
C ASP A 171 4.72 -24.90 1.10
N PRO A 172 4.70 -25.68 2.21
CA PRO A 172 3.59 -26.56 2.56
C PRO A 172 2.25 -25.86 2.78
N MET A 173 2.25 -24.56 3.07
CA MET A 173 1.01 -23.79 3.23
C MET A 173 0.41 -23.42 1.87
N SER A 174 1.27 -23.11 0.90
CA SER A 174 0.88 -22.78 -0.47
C SER A 174 0.39 -24.00 -1.27
N SER A 175 0.91 -25.19 -0.97
CA SER A 175 0.57 -26.43 -1.69
C SER A 175 -0.89 -26.84 -1.51
N LYS A 176 -1.50 -26.55 -0.35
CA LYS A 176 -2.91 -26.87 -0.05
C LYS A 176 -3.93 -26.05 -0.83
N ILE A 177 -3.51 -24.96 -1.47
CA ILE A 177 -4.39 -24.02 -2.16
C ILE A 177 -4.12 -23.99 -3.67
N LEU A 178 -3.26 -24.90 -4.13
CA LEU A 178 -3.07 -25.20 -5.54
C LEU A 178 -4.35 -25.80 -6.13
N PRO A 179 -4.57 -25.65 -7.45
CA PRO A 179 -5.74 -26.23 -8.10
C PRO A 179 -5.77 -27.75 -7.97
N ARG A 180 -6.97 -28.32 -7.99
CA ARG A 180 -7.20 -29.78 -8.09
C ARG A 180 -7.19 -30.21 -9.53
N LEU A 181 -6.61 -31.37 -9.82
CA LEU A 181 -6.50 -31.92 -11.17
C LEU A 181 -7.43 -33.13 -11.32
N ILE A 182 -8.29 -33.11 -12.33
CA ILE A 182 -9.14 -34.23 -12.73
C ILE A 182 -8.70 -34.69 -14.12
N LEU A 183 -8.21 -35.93 -14.18
CA LEU A 183 -7.83 -36.63 -15.39
C LEU A 183 -9.01 -37.44 -15.91
N ILE A 184 -9.53 -37.10 -17.08
CA ILE A 184 -10.78 -37.67 -17.61
C ILE A 184 -10.45 -38.57 -18.81
N SER A 185 -10.91 -39.82 -18.73
CA SER A 185 -10.85 -40.78 -19.83
C SER A 185 -12.26 -41.25 -20.19
N GLY A 186 -12.48 -41.47 -21.49
CA GLY A 186 -13.66 -42.10 -22.04
C GLY A 186 -13.57 -43.62 -21.97
N GLU A 187 -14.48 -44.26 -22.68
CA GLU A 187 -14.48 -45.71 -22.83
C GLU A 187 -13.64 -46.08 -24.06
N SER A 188 -12.60 -46.90 -23.84
CA SER A 188 -11.78 -47.44 -24.93
C SER A 188 -12.60 -48.44 -25.74
N GLN A 189 -12.74 -48.22 -27.06
CA GLN A 189 -13.33 -49.17 -28.00
C GLN A 189 -12.30 -50.15 -28.60
N ALA A 190 -11.07 -50.22 -28.08
CA ALA A 190 -10.01 -51.09 -28.63
C ALA A 190 -9.77 -52.35 -27.81
N ASN A 191 -9.52 -53.46 -28.52
CA ASN A 191 -9.33 -54.86 -28.10
C ASN A 191 -8.66 -55.09 -26.73
N ASN A 192 -9.08 -56.18 -26.08
CA ASN A 192 -8.83 -56.64 -24.71
C ASN A 192 -7.39 -56.68 -24.13
N ASP A 193 -6.36 -56.17 -24.81
CA ASP A 193 -4.95 -56.31 -24.38
C ASP A 193 -4.22 -54.99 -24.07
N SER A 194 -4.79 -53.82 -24.35
CA SER A 194 -4.14 -52.52 -24.03
C SER A 194 -4.76 -51.82 -22.83
N GLU A 195 -3.92 -51.44 -21.86
CA GLU A 195 -4.33 -50.67 -20.68
C GLU A 195 -4.92 -49.30 -21.08
N PRO A 196 -6.09 -48.90 -20.53
CA PRO A 196 -6.68 -47.58 -20.80
C PRO A 196 -5.68 -46.44 -20.52
N GLN A 197 -5.60 -45.46 -21.44
CA GLN A 197 -4.64 -44.36 -21.38
C GLN A 197 -4.69 -43.58 -20.06
N GLY A 198 -5.88 -43.42 -19.47
CA GLY A 198 -6.05 -42.80 -18.15
C GLY A 198 -5.36 -43.54 -17.00
N ILE A 199 -5.41 -44.88 -17.00
CA ILE A 199 -4.74 -45.69 -15.97
C ILE A 199 -3.22 -45.65 -16.19
N LEU A 200 -2.78 -45.70 -17.45
CA LEU A 200 -1.36 -45.57 -17.80
C LEU A 200 -0.76 -44.24 -17.35
N VAL A 201 -1.45 -43.12 -17.60
CA VAL A 201 -1.01 -41.78 -17.15
C VAL A 201 -0.96 -41.72 -15.62
N HIS A 202 -1.99 -42.21 -14.93
CA HIS A 202 -2.03 -42.22 -13.47
C HIS A 202 -0.89 -43.05 -12.87
N ARG A 203 -0.61 -44.24 -13.42
CA ARG A 203 0.52 -45.07 -12.98
C ARG A 203 1.86 -44.36 -13.19
N LYS A 204 2.07 -43.76 -14.37
CA LYS A 204 3.31 -43.04 -14.67
C LYS A 204 3.53 -41.86 -13.72
N LEU A 205 2.46 -41.16 -13.33
CA LEU A 205 2.57 -40.07 -12.36
C LEU A 205 3.16 -40.55 -11.02
N LEU A 206 2.89 -41.79 -10.60
CA LEU A 206 3.42 -42.37 -9.35
C LEU A 206 4.90 -42.74 -9.43
N GLU A 207 5.54 -42.64 -10.59
CA GLU A 207 6.97 -42.88 -10.74
C GLU A 207 7.80 -41.77 -10.07
N PRO A 208 8.93 -42.10 -9.42
CA PRO A 208 9.72 -41.15 -8.61
C PRO A 208 10.28 -39.96 -9.42
N GLY A 209 10.35 -40.07 -10.75
CA GLY A 209 10.78 -38.97 -11.63
C GLY A 209 9.76 -37.83 -11.79
N LEU A 210 8.52 -38.00 -11.33
CA LEU A 210 7.42 -37.04 -11.51
C LEU A 210 6.87 -36.46 -10.21
N THR A 211 7.62 -36.58 -9.10
CA THR A 211 7.25 -36.03 -7.78
C THR A 211 6.86 -34.54 -7.84
N SER A 212 7.53 -33.75 -8.67
CA SER A 212 7.22 -32.32 -8.86
C SER A 212 5.79 -32.08 -9.36
N VAL A 213 5.23 -33.00 -10.15
CA VAL A 213 3.86 -32.92 -10.67
C VAL A 213 2.85 -33.14 -9.54
N TYR A 214 3.10 -34.08 -8.62
CA TYR A 214 2.25 -34.26 -7.46
C TYR A 214 2.27 -33.05 -6.52
N GLU A 215 3.43 -32.42 -6.34
CA GLU A 215 3.56 -31.19 -5.54
C GLU A 215 2.88 -29.98 -6.22
N ALA A 216 2.62 -30.06 -7.53
CA ALA A 216 1.98 -29.00 -8.29
C ALA A 216 0.47 -28.92 -8.09
N PHE A 217 -0.20 -29.93 -7.56
CA PHE A 217 -1.65 -29.94 -7.37
C PHE A 217 -2.00 -30.34 -5.94
N SER A 218 -3.07 -29.77 -5.39
CA SER A 218 -3.48 -30.17 -4.04
C SER A 218 -4.04 -31.59 -3.99
N GLU A 219 -4.61 -32.05 -5.12
CA GLU A 219 -5.18 -33.38 -5.30
C GLU A 219 -5.22 -33.73 -6.81
N ILE A 220 -4.95 -35.00 -7.14
CA ILE A 220 -5.04 -35.54 -8.51
C ILE A 220 -6.01 -36.72 -8.51
N THR A 221 -7.12 -36.58 -9.24
CA THR A 221 -8.17 -37.61 -9.36
C THR A 221 -8.27 -38.08 -10.80
N THR A 222 -8.41 -39.39 -11.01
CA THR A 222 -8.68 -39.96 -12.34
C THR A 222 -10.12 -40.41 -12.41
N LEU A 223 -10.86 -39.94 -13.40
CA LEU A 223 -12.25 -40.32 -13.66
C LEU A 223 -12.35 -41.02 -15.02
N ARG A 224 -12.95 -42.21 -15.02
CA ARG A 224 -13.35 -42.92 -16.22
C ARG A 224 -14.86 -42.75 -16.41
N LEU A 225 -15.28 -42.20 -17.54
CA LEU A 225 -16.71 -42.06 -17.84
C LEU A 225 -17.33 -43.44 -18.11
N GLY A 226 -18.58 -43.61 -17.67
CA GLY A 226 -19.33 -44.86 -17.79
C GLY A 226 -19.65 -45.26 -19.24
N SER A 227 -20.22 -46.45 -19.39
CA SER A 227 -20.57 -47.09 -20.67
C SER A 227 -21.50 -46.21 -21.53
N TYR A 228 -21.35 -46.31 -22.86
CA TYR A 228 -22.29 -45.74 -23.85
C TYR A 228 -23.72 -46.31 -23.75
N GLU A 229 -23.93 -47.38 -23.00
CA GLU A 229 -25.26 -47.98 -22.76
C GLU A 229 -26.13 -47.12 -21.82
N VAL A 230 -25.52 -46.21 -21.06
CA VAL A 230 -26.23 -45.26 -20.20
C VAL A 230 -26.55 -43.99 -20.99
N SER A 231 -27.69 -43.36 -20.70
CA SER A 231 -28.01 -42.04 -21.28
C SER A 231 -26.84 -41.05 -21.12
N ASP A 232 -26.65 -40.17 -22.10
CA ASP A 232 -25.60 -39.13 -22.04
C ASP A 232 -25.64 -38.36 -20.71
N THR A 233 -26.82 -38.05 -20.19
CA THR A 233 -26.96 -37.36 -18.90
C THR A 233 -26.39 -38.20 -17.76
N GLY A 234 -26.75 -39.48 -17.68
CA GLY A 234 -26.23 -40.40 -16.67
C GLY A 234 -24.72 -40.67 -16.80
N ARG A 235 -24.19 -40.65 -18.01
CA ARG A 235 -22.76 -40.85 -18.27
C ARG A 235 -21.88 -39.72 -17.76
N TYR A 236 -22.33 -38.48 -17.89
CA TYR A 236 -21.57 -37.28 -17.49
C TYR A 236 -21.92 -36.78 -16.08
N GLU A 237 -22.96 -37.31 -15.43
CA GLU A 237 -23.34 -36.94 -14.07
C GLU A 237 -22.23 -37.20 -13.02
N PRO A 238 -21.47 -38.31 -13.06
CA PRO A 238 -20.33 -38.49 -12.16
C PRO A 238 -19.27 -37.38 -12.30
N LEU A 239 -19.01 -36.92 -13.53
CA LEU A 239 -18.09 -35.80 -13.78
C LEU A 239 -18.66 -34.49 -13.24
N ARG A 240 -19.95 -34.21 -13.46
CA ARG A 240 -20.62 -33.02 -12.91
C ARG A 240 -20.54 -33.01 -11.38
N SER A 241 -20.86 -34.13 -10.74
CA SER A 241 -20.81 -34.29 -9.29
C SER A 241 -19.39 -34.08 -8.76
N LEU A 242 -18.39 -34.71 -9.39
CA LEU A 242 -16.99 -34.57 -8.98
C LEU A 242 -16.52 -33.12 -9.11
N VAL A 243 -16.72 -32.47 -10.26
CA VAL A 243 -16.34 -31.06 -10.44
C VAL A 243 -17.03 -30.16 -9.40
N GLY A 244 -18.31 -30.36 -9.12
CA GLY A 244 -19.04 -29.62 -8.09
C GLY A 244 -18.48 -29.82 -6.68
N GLN A 245 -18.13 -31.05 -6.33
CA GLN A 245 -17.50 -31.39 -5.05
C GLN A 245 -16.12 -30.73 -4.93
N GLU A 246 -15.28 -30.86 -5.95
CA GLU A 246 -13.92 -30.29 -5.95
C GLU A 246 -13.93 -28.77 -5.88
N LEU A 247 -14.84 -28.11 -6.61
CA LEU A 247 -15.05 -26.67 -6.52
C LEU A 247 -15.46 -26.25 -5.10
N SER A 248 -16.37 -26.99 -4.47
CA SER A 248 -16.83 -26.71 -3.10
C SER A 248 -15.70 -26.87 -2.07
N SER A 249 -14.89 -27.92 -2.20
CA SER A 249 -13.70 -28.16 -1.38
C SER A 249 -12.67 -27.04 -1.52
N MET A 250 -12.37 -26.63 -2.76
CA MET A 250 -11.41 -25.53 -3.01
C MET A 250 -11.91 -24.19 -2.50
N ARG A 251 -13.20 -23.90 -2.63
CA ARG A 251 -13.81 -22.70 -2.01
C ARG A 251 -13.62 -22.68 -0.50
N ALA A 252 -13.87 -23.81 0.17
CA ALA A 252 -13.69 -23.92 1.62
C ALA A 252 -12.22 -23.70 2.03
N LEU A 253 -11.28 -24.28 1.28
CA LEU A 253 -9.84 -24.11 1.51
C LEU A 253 -9.38 -22.66 1.29
N ARG A 254 -9.77 -22.04 0.16
CA ARG A 254 -9.44 -20.64 -0.13
C ARG A 254 -10.01 -19.69 0.92
N LYS A 255 -11.29 -19.86 1.29
CA LYS A 255 -11.94 -19.08 2.35
C LYS A 255 -11.17 -19.16 3.68
N LYS A 256 -10.57 -20.32 3.99
CA LYS A 256 -9.81 -20.53 5.22
C LYS A 256 -8.41 -19.93 5.17
N HIS A 257 -7.71 -20.00 4.03
CA HIS A 257 -6.27 -19.76 3.99
C HIS A 257 -5.81 -18.55 3.15
N LEU A 258 -6.45 -18.25 2.02
CA LEU A 258 -6.01 -17.17 1.10
C LEU A 258 -7.06 -16.07 0.89
N GLY A 259 -8.21 -16.18 1.56
CA GLY A 259 -9.36 -15.34 1.27
C GLY A 259 -10.05 -15.73 -0.04
N GLN A 260 -11.30 -15.30 -0.18
CA GLN A 260 -12.11 -15.55 -1.38
C GLN A 260 -12.31 -14.22 -2.11
N PRO A 261 -11.65 -13.98 -3.25
CA PRO A 261 -11.84 -12.73 -3.99
C PRO A 261 -13.27 -12.65 -4.51
N ASN A 262 -13.91 -11.50 -4.30
CA ASN A 262 -15.15 -11.20 -4.99
C ASN A 262 -14.88 -10.91 -6.49
N GLY A 263 -15.93 -10.75 -7.29
CA GLY A 263 -15.79 -10.53 -8.72
C GLY A 263 -14.87 -9.35 -9.08
N LYS A 264 -14.99 -8.23 -8.38
CA LYS A 264 -14.16 -7.03 -8.60
C LYS A 264 -12.69 -7.28 -8.26
N GLN A 265 -12.43 -7.87 -7.09
CA GLN A 265 -11.09 -8.25 -6.65
C GLN A 265 -10.45 -9.28 -7.59
N LEU A 266 -11.23 -10.21 -8.14
CA LEU A 266 -10.74 -11.19 -9.11
C LEU A 266 -10.23 -10.51 -10.39
N VAL A 267 -10.94 -9.50 -10.90
CA VAL A 267 -10.49 -8.70 -12.07
C VAL A 267 -9.20 -7.96 -11.75
N ASP A 268 -9.13 -7.28 -10.60
CA ASP A 268 -7.95 -6.49 -10.21
C ASP A 268 -6.71 -7.38 -10.02
N LEU A 269 -6.87 -8.52 -9.35
CA LEU A 269 -5.80 -9.49 -9.15
C LEU A 269 -5.37 -10.14 -10.47
N PHE A 270 -6.32 -10.48 -11.34
CA PHE A 270 -6.01 -11.01 -12.67
C PHE A 270 -5.20 -10.01 -13.48
N GLN A 271 -5.60 -8.72 -13.47
CA GLN A 271 -4.88 -7.69 -14.19
C GLN A 271 -3.46 -7.50 -13.66
N ALA A 272 -3.28 -7.52 -12.34
CA ALA A 272 -1.95 -7.46 -11.72
C ALA A 272 -1.08 -8.66 -12.12
N ALA A 273 -1.64 -9.87 -12.12
CA ALA A 273 -0.94 -11.09 -12.56
C ALA A 273 -0.61 -11.05 -14.06
N PHE A 274 -1.52 -10.52 -14.89
CA PHE A 274 -1.32 -10.35 -16.32
C PHE A 274 -0.15 -9.40 -16.59
N GLN A 275 -0.13 -8.23 -15.95
CA GLN A 275 1.00 -7.28 -16.09
C GLN A 275 2.32 -7.89 -15.63
N HIS A 276 2.31 -8.67 -14.54
CA HIS A 276 3.50 -9.38 -14.08
C HIS A 276 4.02 -10.35 -15.15
N VAL A 277 3.17 -11.23 -15.70
CA VAL A 277 3.58 -12.24 -16.70
C VAL A 277 4.13 -11.59 -17.98
N LEU A 278 3.68 -10.40 -18.36
CA LEU A 278 4.23 -9.68 -19.51
C LEU A 278 5.67 -9.21 -19.27
N VAL A 279 6.02 -8.86 -18.03
CA VAL A 279 7.33 -8.33 -17.66
C VAL A 279 8.30 -9.44 -17.27
N ASP A 280 7.83 -10.41 -16.49
CA ASP A 280 8.62 -11.49 -15.91
C ASP A 280 7.79 -12.77 -15.79
N PHE A 281 8.28 -13.83 -16.45
CA PHE A 281 7.69 -15.17 -16.35
C PHE A 281 8.50 -16.12 -15.47
N GLU A 282 9.71 -15.77 -15.05
CA GLU A 282 10.58 -16.64 -14.25
C GLU A 282 10.21 -16.53 -12.77
N SER A 283 10.01 -15.31 -12.28
CA SER A 283 9.55 -15.10 -10.90
C SER A 283 8.06 -15.43 -10.75
N ARG A 284 7.64 -15.60 -9.49
CA ARG A 284 6.25 -15.94 -9.15
C ARG A 284 5.47 -14.68 -8.85
N PHE A 285 4.27 -14.61 -9.42
CA PHE A 285 3.31 -13.62 -9.00
C PHE A 285 2.90 -13.86 -7.55
N ASN A 286 3.19 -12.88 -6.69
CA ASN A 286 2.85 -12.93 -5.28
C ASN A 286 1.48 -12.26 -5.06
N LEU A 287 0.43 -13.08 -4.96
CA LEU A 287 -0.94 -12.61 -4.75
C LEU A 287 -1.08 -11.78 -3.47
N LEU A 288 -0.37 -12.16 -2.41
CA LEU A 288 -0.38 -11.42 -1.14
C LEU A 288 0.18 -10.01 -1.36
N GLN A 289 1.34 -9.87 -1.99
CA GLN A 289 1.94 -8.57 -2.33
C GLN A 289 1.05 -7.74 -3.25
N ALA A 290 0.37 -8.39 -4.21
CA ALA A 290 -0.55 -7.73 -5.13
C ALA A 290 -1.68 -6.99 -4.40
N THR A 291 -2.15 -7.51 -3.26
CA THR A 291 -3.18 -6.85 -2.44
C THR A 291 -2.75 -5.52 -1.81
N ARG A 292 -1.44 -5.23 -1.75
CA ARG A 292 -0.86 -4.02 -1.14
C ARG A 292 -0.17 -3.10 -2.16
N THR A 293 -0.40 -3.30 -3.46
CA THR A 293 0.20 -2.47 -4.52
C THR A 293 -0.25 -1.01 -4.46
N VAL A 294 -1.55 -0.78 -4.23
CA VAL A 294 -2.15 0.56 -4.11
C VAL A 294 -1.92 1.13 -2.70
N TYR A 295 -2.25 0.36 -1.67
CA TYR A 295 -2.06 0.74 -0.27
C TYR A 295 -0.83 0.05 0.30
N LYS A 296 0.35 0.63 0.06
CA LYS A 296 1.61 0.05 0.53
C LYS A 296 1.72 0.09 2.04
N VAL A 297 2.36 -0.94 2.59
CA VAL A 297 2.75 -0.99 4.00
C VAL A 297 3.83 0.07 4.25
N SER A 298 3.71 0.83 5.33
CA SER A 298 4.68 1.87 5.69
C SER A 298 6.06 1.29 5.90
N ASN A 299 7.09 1.89 5.31
CA ASN A 299 8.48 1.56 5.60
C ASN A 299 8.94 2.08 6.98
N GLN A 300 8.11 2.88 7.67
CA GLN A 300 8.39 3.43 8.99
C GLN A 300 7.98 2.51 10.15
N ILE A 301 7.54 1.27 9.89
CA ILE A 301 7.10 0.36 10.97
C ILE A 301 8.20 0.15 12.01
N THR A 302 9.41 -0.23 11.60
CA THR A 302 10.53 -0.47 12.53
C THR A 302 10.83 0.76 13.40
N PRO A 303 11.16 1.95 12.83
CA PRO A 303 11.49 3.10 13.66
C PRO A 303 10.31 3.57 14.53
N ASN A 304 9.06 3.48 14.03
CA ASN A 304 7.91 3.97 14.78
C ASN A 304 7.51 3.04 15.92
N VAL A 305 7.51 1.72 15.68
CA VAL A 305 7.26 0.73 16.74
C VAL A 305 8.40 0.73 17.74
N SER A 306 9.65 0.85 17.31
CA SER A 306 10.81 0.99 18.19
C SER A 306 10.69 2.21 19.12
N HIS A 307 10.27 3.36 18.58
CA HIS A 307 10.00 4.55 19.38
C HIS A 307 8.81 4.35 20.34
N TYR A 308 7.74 3.69 19.88
CA TYR A 308 6.58 3.35 20.72
C TYR A 308 6.97 2.46 21.90
N LEU A 309 7.75 1.41 21.67
CA LEU A 309 8.25 0.52 22.73
C LEU A 309 9.08 1.27 23.76
N GLN A 310 9.94 2.20 23.31
CA GLN A 310 10.75 3.04 24.20
C GLN A 310 9.87 3.93 25.10
N ILE A 311 8.90 4.65 24.53
CA ILE A 311 8.03 5.55 25.31
C ILE A 311 7.10 4.77 26.24
N CYS A 312 6.66 3.56 25.85
CA CYS A 312 5.88 2.69 26.71
C CYS A 312 6.68 2.16 27.90
N SER A 313 7.92 1.71 27.67
CA SER A 313 8.83 1.29 28.74
C SER A 313 9.11 2.44 29.73
N THR A 314 9.36 3.64 29.21
CA THR A 314 9.57 4.84 30.04
C THR A 314 8.32 5.20 30.87
N ALA A 315 7.13 4.92 30.34
CA ALA A 315 5.86 5.13 31.04
C ALA A 315 5.50 4.00 32.04
N GLY A 316 6.33 2.96 32.15
CA GLY A 316 6.12 1.82 33.05
C GLY A 316 5.01 0.87 32.59
N LEU A 317 4.77 0.76 31.29
CA LEU A 317 3.81 -0.20 30.74
C LEU A 317 4.45 -1.58 30.58
N ASP A 318 3.64 -2.63 30.69
CA ASP A 318 4.07 -4.01 30.47
C ASP A 318 3.73 -4.52 29.06
N ALA A 319 4.20 -5.72 28.73
CA ALA A 319 3.93 -6.35 27.44
C ALA A 319 2.45 -6.65 27.22
N ALA A 320 1.71 -7.03 28.26
CA ALA A 320 0.27 -7.32 28.19
C ALA A 320 -0.56 -6.08 27.80
N GLN A 321 -0.07 -4.88 28.14
CA GLN A 321 -0.67 -3.61 27.74
C GLN A 321 -0.26 -3.22 26.32
N ILE A 322 1.00 -3.47 25.92
CA ILE A 322 1.55 -3.02 24.63
C ILE A 322 1.10 -3.90 23.47
N ILE A 323 1.20 -5.22 23.60
CA ILE A 323 0.98 -6.16 22.50
C ILE A 323 -0.41 -5.98 21.83
N PRO A 324 -1.52 -5.87 22.59
CA PRO A 324 -2.84 -5.60 22.00
C PRO A 324 -2.92 -4.27 21.25
N THR A 325 -2.17 -3.25 21.67
CA THR A 325 -2.11 -1.97 20.94
C THR A 325 -1.40 -2.11 19.60
N ILE A 326 -0.35 -2.93 19.49
CA ILE A 326 0.33 -3.13 18.20
C ILE A 326 -0.52 -4.04 17.30
N ALA A 327 -1.07 -5.14 17.83
CA ALA A 327 -1.92 -6.07 17.09
C ALA A 327 -3.16 -5.38 16.47
N SER A 328 -3.87 -4.56 17.26
CA SER A 328 -5.02 -3.79 16.73
C SER A 328 -4.62 -2.72 15.71
N ALA A 329 -3.40 -2.17 15.78
CA ALA A 329 -2.89 -1.26 14.76
C ALA A 329 -2.59 -2.00 13.44
N VAL A 330 -1.98 -3.19 13.50
CA VAL A 330 -1.78 -4.08 12.33
C VAL A 330 -3.13 -4.43 11.68
N LEU A 331 -4.11 -4.85 12.48
CA LEU A 331 -5.44 -5.19 11.98
C LEU A 331 -6.07 -4.02 11.21
N MET A 332 -6.05 -2.81 11.79
CA MET A 332 -6.60 -1.60 11.17
C MET A 332 -5.84 -1.19 9.90
N ASP A 333 -4.52 -1.35 9.86
CA ASP A 333 -3.72 -0.97 8.70
C ASP A 333 -3.94 -1.89 7.49
N HIS A 334 -4.11 -3.20 7.73
CA HIS A 334 -4.28 -4.16 6.66
C HIS A 334 -5.73 -4.31 6.20
N TYR A 335 -6.69 -4.51 7.12
CA TYR A 335 -8.05 -4.87 6.75
C TYR A 335 -8.94 -3.65 6.46
N VAL A 336 -8.55 -2.81 5.52
CA VAL A 336 -9.36 -1.65 5.13
C VAL A 336 -10.59 -2.06 4.30
N PRO A 337 -11.64 -1.23 4.22
CA PRO A 337 -12.82 -1.53 3.39
C PRO A 337 -12.44 -1.90 1.95
N GLY A 338 -13.02 -2.98 1.43
CA GLY A 338 -12.78 -3.47 0.07
C GLY A 338 -11.53 -4.35 -0.11
N MET A 339 -10.67 -4.50 0.90
CA MET A 339 -9.52 -5.42 0.80
C MET A 339 -9.93 -6.89 0.89
N LEU A 340 -9.13 -7.76 0.25
CA LEU A 340 -9.29 -9.21 0.32
C LEU A 340 -9.08 -9.66 1.78
N ARG A 341 -10.05 -10.40 2.31
CA ARG A 341 -9.99 -10.95 3.68
C ARG A 341 -9.05 -12.15 3.73
N LEU A 342 -7.77 -11.87 3.82
CA LEU A 342 -6.69 -12.85 3.94
C LEU A 342 -6.55 -13.36 5.39
N ASP A 343 -5.91 -14.52 5.55
CA ASP A 343 -5.51 -15.03 6.86
C ASP A 343 -4.55 -14.05 7.57
N PRO A 344 -4.81 -13.66 8.83
CA PRO A 344 -4.04 -12.66 9.53
C PRO A 344 -2.59 -13.07 9.83
N CYS A 345 -2.32 -14.37 10.00
CA CYS A 345 -0.98 -14.86 10.26
C CYS A 345 -0.13 -14.77 8.97
N LEU A 346 -0.71 -15.12 7.81
CA LEU A 346 -0.03 -14.94 6.52
C LEU A 346 0.29 -13.47 6.24
N VAL A 347 -0.69 -12.59 6.45
CA VAL A 347 -0.51 -11.14 6.31
C VAL A 347 0.58 -10.63 7.24
N PHE A 348 0.52 -10.98 8.52
CA PHE A 348 1.46 -10.52 9.53
C PHE A 348 2.89 -10.93 9.18
N ARG A 349 3.08 -12.21 8.87
CA ARG A 349 4.40 -12.77 8.51
C ARG A 349 4.98 -12.14 7.26
N ALA A 350 4.16 -11.88 6.25
CA ALA A 350 4.62 -11.32 4.98
C ALA A 350 4.96 -9.82 5.05
N PHE A 351 4.25 -9.04 5.87
CA PHE A 351 4.30 -7.58 5.79
C PHE A 351 4.80 -6.88 7.04
N TYR A 352 4.61 -7.45 8.23
CA TYR A 352 4.79 -6.73 9.49
C TYR A 352 5.83 -7.39 10.41
N ARG A 353 5.93 -8.73 10.38
CA ARG A 353 6.69 -9.52 11.34
C ARG A 353 8.17 -9.13 11.37
N SER A 354 8.83 -9.08 10.21
CA SER A 354 10.26 -8.73 10.15
C SER A 354 10.54 -7.36 10.76
N ALA A 355 9.76 -6.35 10.36
CA ALA A 355 9.89 -4.98 10.84
C ALA A 355 9.64 -4.83 12.35
N ILE A 356 8.65 -5.56 12.88
CA ILE A 356 8.30 -5.52 14.31
C ILE A 356 9.29 -6.30 15.17
N VAL A 357 9.75 -7.48 14.72
CA VAL A 357 10.83 -8.21 15.41
C VAL A 357 12.07 -7.32 15.53
N GLU A 358 12.44 -6.63 14.44
CA GLU A 358 13.58 -5.72 14.46
C GLU A 358 13.37 -4.56 15.44
N ALA A 359 12.15 -4.00 15.51
CA ALA A 359 11.82 -2.96 16.49
C ALA A 359 11.98 -3.43 17.95
N TYR A 360 11.58 -4.67 18.26
CA TYR A 360 11.80 -5.26 19.58
C TYR A 360 13.29 -5.50 19.86
N ARG A 361 14.07 -5.94 18.87
CA ARG A 361 15.52 -6.12 19.00
C ARG A 361 16.26 -4.82 19.28
N GLU A 362 15.94 -3.74 18.55
CA GLU A 362 16.49 -2.40 18.81
C GLU A 362 16.25 -1.91 20.25
N ARG A 363 15.23 -2.45 20.92
CA ARG A 363 14.81 -2.08 22.27
C ARG A 363 14.96 -3.21 23.30
N ALA A 364 15.74 -4.25 23.01
CA ALA A 364 15.92 -5.38 23.92
C ALA A 364 16.34 -4.95 25.34
N ASN A 365 17.18 -3.92 25.47
CA ASN A 365 17.61 -3.38 26.77
C ASN A 365 16.46 -2.82 27.63
N HIS A 366 15.34 -2.43 27.02
CA HIS A 366 14.15 -1.96 27.74
C HIS A 366 13.23 -3.12 28.19
N TRP A 367 13.50 -4.34 27.71
CA TRP A 367 12.69 -5.55 27.91
C TRP A 367 13.59 -6.79 28.15
N PRO A 368 14.50 -6.77 29.13
CA PRO A 368 15.56 -7.78 29.26
C PRO A 368 15.02 -9.20 29.55
N ASP A 369 13.86 -9.30 30.19
CA ASP A 369 13.30 -10.58 30.64
C ASP A 369 12.49 -11.32 29.55
N ARG A 370 12.33 -10.73 28.36
CA ARG A 370 11.46 -11.28 27.31
C ARG A 370 12.12 -11.25 25.94
N GLN A 371 12.17 -12.39 25.28
CA GLN A 371 12.76 -12.47 23.94
C GLN A 371 11.88 -11.79 22.88
N PRO A 372 12.45 -11.06 21.91
CA PRO A 372 11.69 -10.41 20.83
C PRO A 372 10.74 -11.37 20.09
N GLU A 373 11.20 -12.58 19.79
CA GLU A 373 10.44 -13.60 19.06
C GLU A 373 9.22 -14.09 19.84
N GLU A 374 9.33 -14.22 21.17
CA GLU A 374 8.24 -14.61 22.06
C GLU A 374 7.13 -13.54 22.05
N GLN A 375 7.51 -12.28 22.23
CA GLN A 375 6.58 -11.14 22.25
C GLN A 375 5.87 -10.96 20.90
N VAL A 376 6.59 -11.17 19.79
CA VAL A 376 6.01 -11.14 18.45
C VAL A 376 5.07 -12.33 18.20
N GLY A 377 5.37 -13.51 18.77
CA GLY A 377 4.47 -14.66 18.74
C GLY A 377 3.16 -14.38 19.46
N GLU A 378 3.20 -13.74 20.62
CA GLU A 378 2.01 -13.29 21.35
C GLU A 378 1.20 -12.25 20.58
N LEU A 379 1.88 -11.32 19.89
CA LEU A 379 1.24 -10.35 19.02
C LEU A 379 0.49 -11.03 17.87
N GLU A 380 1.11 -12.02 17.22
CA GLU A 380 0.47 -12.80 16.16
C GLU A 380 -0.77 -13.54 16.68
N ALA A 381 -0.70 -14.14 17.88
CA ALA A 381 -1.86 -14.76 18.52
C ALA A 381 -2.97 -13.75 18.85
N GLN A 382 -2.61 -12.56 19.34
CA GLN A 382 -3.56 -11.50 19.63
C GLN A 382 -4.23 -10.94 18.36
N LEU A 383 -3.48 -10.86 17.26
CA LEU A 383 -4.02 -10.46 15.96
C LEU A 383 -5.06 -11.47 15.45
N LEU A 384 -4.78 -12.77 15.61
CA LEU A 384 -5.73 -13.83 15.25
C LEU A 384 -7.05 -13.69 16.03
N GLN A 385 -6.99 -13.50 17.35
CA GLN A 385 -8.18 -13.28 18.18
C GLN A 385 -8.99 -12.04 17.74
N LEU A 386 -8.31 -10.94 17.42
CA LEU A 386 -8.97 -9.72 16.93
C LEU A 386 -9.63 -9.95 15.56
N PHE A 387 -9.01 -10.75 14.70
CA PHE A 387 -9.58 -11.12 13.40
C PHE A 387 -10.78 -12.07 13.52
N GLU A 388 -10.75 -13.02 14.45
CA GLU A 388 -11.92 -13.86 14.77
C GLU A 388 -13.09 -12.99 15.21
N SER A 389 -12.86 -12.07 16.16
CA SER A 389 -13.88 -11.09 16.59
C SER A 389 -14.42 -10.25 15.43
N LEU A 390 -13.58 -9.85 14.49
CA LEU A 390 -13.98 -9.12 13.28
C LEU A 390 -14.98 -9.93 12.44
N THR A 391 -14.73 -11.23 12.28
CA THR A 391 -15.56 -12.12 11.48
C THR A 391 -16.88 -12.49 12.17
N GLU A 392 -16.89 -12.60 13.50
CA GLU A 392 -18.09 -12.95 14.29
C GLU A 392 -19.02 -11.75 14.55
N THR A 393 -18.46 -10.58 14.89
CA THR A 393 -19.24 -9.45 15.41
C THR A 393 -19.64 -8.41 14.35
N ASN A 394 -19.24 -8.63 13.09
CA ASN A 394 -19.41 -7.71 11.96
C ASN A 394 -18.95 -6.26 12.24
N ARG A 395 -18.03 -6.09 13.20
CA ARG A 395 -17.37 -4.81 13.50
C ARG A 395 -16.38 -4.46 12.41
N THR A 396 -16.02 -3.20 12.32
CA THR A 396 -14.91 -2.75 11.47
C THR A 396 -13.58 -2.80 12.23
N PRO A 397 -12.43 -2.92 11.54
CA PRO A 397 -11.12 -2.87 12.21
C PRO A 397 -10.86 -1.53 12.92
N VAL A 398 -11.45 -0.44 12.43
CA VAL A 398 -11.39 0.89 13.04
C VAL A 398 -12.14 0.90 14.39
N GLU A 399 -13.32 0.28 14.47
CA GLU A 399 -14.07 0.15 15.72
C GLU A 399 -13.34 -0.73 16.73
N LEU A 400 -12.76 -1.84 16.29
CA LEU A 400 -11.94 -2.70 17.16
C LEU A 400 -10.73 -1.94 17.71
N ARG A 401 -10.03 -1.18 16.86
CA ARG A 401 -8.92 -0.31 17.28
C ARG A 401 -9.37 0.75 18.27
N LYS A 402 -10.49 1.42 18.01
CA LYS A 402 -11.07 2.44 18.91
C LYS A 402 -11.41 1.85 20.28
N ASN A 403 -12.06 0.69 20.31
CA ASN A 403 -12.44 0.01 21.54
C ASN A 403 -11.21 -0.47 22.31
N GLN A 404 -10.20 -1.01 21.62
CA GLN A 404 -8.93 -1.41 22.23
C GLN A 404 -8.23 -0.23 22.93
N LEU A 405 -8.09 0.89 22.23
CA LEU A 405 -7.46 2.09 22.77
C LEU A 405 -8.26 2.69 23.94
N ALA A 406 -9.59 2.74 23.83
CA ALA A 406 -10.45 3.24 24.89
C ALA A 406 -10.41 2.35 26.14
N ALA A 407 -10.40 1.02 25.98
CA ALA A 407 -10.31 0.08 27.09
C ALA A 407 -9.00 0.20 27.87
N GLN A 408 -7.92 0.61 27.20
CA GLN A 408 -6.61 0.79 27.81
C GLN A 408 -6.28 2.25 28.18
N SER A 409 -7.22 3.19 28.00
CA SER A 409 -6.97 4.64 28.14
C SER A 409 -6.37 5.01 29.50
N GLY A 410 -6.77 4.33 30.58
CA GLY A 410 -6.21 4.55 31.92
C GLY A 410 -4.69 4.38 32.01
N TRP A 411 -4.12 3.48 31.20
CA TRP A 411 -2.68 3.18 31.16
C TRP A 411 -1.95 3.99 30.09
N ILE A 412 -2.47 3.96 28.86
CA ILE A 412 -1.80 4.57 27.71
C ILE A 412 -1.89 6.10 27.70
N CYS A 413 -2.77 6.70 28.51
CA CYS A 413 -2.89 8.16 28.63
C CYS A 413 -1.63 8.86 29.12
N ARG A 414 -0.62 8.13 29.62
CA ARG A 414 0.68 8.68 30.06
C ARG A 414 1.67 8.83 28.92
N ILE A 415 1.45 8.16 27.80
CA ILE A 415 2.36 8.18 26.66
C ILE A 415 2.21 9.49 25.88
N ARG A 416 3.32 10.15 25.54
CA ARG A 416 3.34 11.28 24.60
C ARG A 416 4.40 11.03 23.54
N SER A 417 4.10 11.40 22.30
CA SER A 417 5.07 11.42 21.22
C SER A 417 4.79 12.59 20.30
N ASN A 418 5.84 13.31 19.93
CA ASN A 418 5.81 14.29 18.85
C ASN A 418 6.28 13.70 17.51
N ARG A 419 6.64 12.41 17.44
CA ARG A 419 7.22 11.77 16.25
C ARG A 419 6.23 10.89 15.51
N ILE A 420 5.51 10.04 16.24
CA ILE A 420 4.64 9.01 15.66
C ILE A 420 3.17 9.32 15.89
N CYS A 421 2.33 8.89 14.97
CA CYS A 421 0.89 8.84 15.19
C CYS A 421 0.57 7.72 16.19
N LEU A 422 0.02 8.08 17.35
CA LEU A 422 -0.34 7.10 18.37
C LEU A 422 -1.56 6.26 17.96
N TYR A 423 -2.38 6.75 17.02
CA TYR A 423 -3.59 6.04 16.58
C TYR A 423 -3.25 4.84 15.68
N CYS A 424 -2.39 4.98 14.67
CA CYS A 424 -2.01 3.87 13.78
C CYS A 424 -0.62 3.27 14.05
N LEU A 425 0.23 3.94 14.83
CA LEU A 425 1.62 3.55 15.11
C LEU A 425 2.57 3.47 13.89
N PHE A 426 2.06 3.47 12.66
CA PHE A 426 2.88 3.26 11.44
C PHE A 426 3.13 4.52 10.61
N GLN A 427 2.59 5.67 11.02
CA GLN A 427 2.75 6.95 10.32
C GLN A 427 3.28 8.01 11.29
N ASN A 428 3.84 9.07 10.74
CA ASN A 428 4.40 10.15 11.55
C ASN A 428 3.31 11.10 12.04
N ALA A 429 3.53 11.70 13.21
CA ALA A 429 2.59 12.65 13.79
C ALA A 429 2.49 13.90 12.91
N GLN A 430 1.27 14.33 12.60
CA GLN A 430 0.99 15.54 11.81
C GLN A 430 0.11 16.54 12.53
N HIS A 431 -0.71 16.06 13.47
CA HIS A 431 -1.60 16.88 14.27
C HIS A 431 -1.46 16.53 15.76
N VAL A 432 -1.70 17.53 16.61
CA VAL A 432 -1.59 17.41 18.07
C VAL A 432 -2.92 17.80 18.71
N LEU A 433 -3.48 16.91 19.52
CA LEU A 433 -4.68 17.18 20.33
C LEU A 433 -4.33 18.07 21.53
N GLY A 434 -5.34 18.72 22.13
CA GLY A 434 -5.13 19.59 23.30
C GLY A 434 -4.54 18.90 24.53
N CYS A 435 -4.63 17.57 24.61
CA CYS A 435 -3.99 16.77 25.64
C CYS A 435 -2.53 16.39 25.32
N GLY A 436 -2.01 16.76 24.15
CA GLY A 436 -0.67 16.42 23.66
C GLY A 436 -0.55 15.07 22.93
N HIS A 437 -1.63 14.32 22.77
CA HIS A 437 -1.61 13.08 21.95
C HIS A 437 -1.66 13.42 20.47
N THR A 438 -1.02 12.61 19.64
CA THR A 438 -0.76 12.94 18.24
C THR A 438 -1.38 11.94 17.27
N LEU A 439 -1.72 12.44 16.08
CA LEU A 439 -2.29 11.68 14.98
C LEU A 439 -1.71 12.12 13.63
N CYS A 440 -1.73 11.23 12.63
CA CYS A 440 -1.39 11.55 11.25
C CYS A 440 -2.64 11.98 10.45
N ASP A 441 -2.44 12.53 9.26
CA ASP A 441 -3.49 12.93 8.32
C ASP A 441 -4.46 11.78 8.00
N ARG A 442 -3.93 10.56 7.77
CA ARG A 442 -4.77 9.36 7.53
C ARG A 442 -5.66 9.04 8.73
N CYS A 443 -5.15 9.19 9.95
CA CYS A 443 -5.95 8.96 11.15
C CYS A 443 -6.94 10.10 11.41
N ALA A 444 -6.65 11.32 10.98
CA ALA A 444 -7.62 12.41 11.00
C ALA A 444 -8.82 12.08 10.11
N HIS A 445 -8.56 11.54 8.91
CA HIS A 445 -9.60 11.06 8.00
C HIS A 445 -10.37 9.84 8.56
N ILE A 446 -9.69 8.85 9.15
CA ILE A 446 -10.32 7.61 9.64
C ILE A 446 -11.17 7.86 10.90
N PHE A 447 -10.68 8.66 11.85
CA PHE A 447 -11.32 8.83 13.16
C PHE A 447 -12.10 10.14 13.31
N GLY A 448 -11.93 11.08 12.39
CA GLY A 448 -12.62 12.37 12.40
C GLY A 448 -13.94 12.32 11.65
N THR A 449 -14.83 13.25 12.00
CA THR A 449 -16.05 13.50 11.24
C THR A 449 -15.79 14.63 10.23
N PRO A 450 -16.15 14.48 8.95
CA PRO A 450 -15.99 15.56 7.97
C PRO A 450 -16.65 16.87 8.43
N SER A 451 -15.94 17.98 8.28
CA SER A 451 -16.50 19.31 8.52
C SER A 451 -17.53 19.68 7.45
N VAL A 452 -18.56 20.44 7.82
CA VAL A 452 -19.60 20.87 6.89
C VAL A 452 -19.04 21.98 5.99
N GLY A 453 -19.12 21.79 4.67
CA GLY A 453 -18.81 22.82 3.68
C GLY A 453 -17.31 23.02 3.37
N ILE A 454 -16.41 22.24 3.97
CA ILE A 454 -14.97 22.29 3.69
C ILE A 454 -14.49 20.86 3.40
N GLU A 455 -14.00 20.63 2.18
CA GLU A 455 -13.43 19.34 1.79
C GLU A 455 -12.13 19.06 2.54
N TYR A 456 -11.89 17.79 2.88
CA TYR A 456 -10.67 17.32 3.56
C TYR A 456 -10.33 18.01 4.90
N GLU A 457 -11.33 18.62 5.55
CA GLU A 457 -11.26 19.06 6.94
C GLU A 457 -12.04 18.07 7.84
N PHE A 458 -11.41 17.59 8.91
CA PHE A 458 -11.97 16.57 9.80
C PHE A 458 -11.97 17.03 11.24
N THR A 459 -13.12 16.92 11.91
CA THR A 459 -13.25 17.20 13.35
C THR A 459 -13.07 15.94 14.18
N ILE A 460 -12.00 15.91 14.97
CA ILE A 460 -11.75 14.91 16.02
C ILE A 460 -12.39 15.42 17.32
N ARG A 461 -13.48 14.79 17.75
CA ARG A 461 -14.28 15.26 18.91
C ARG A 461 -13.53 15.19 20.25
N GLY A 462 -12.61 14.25 20.38
CA GLY A 462 -11.84 14.05 21.61
C GLY A 462 -10.77 12.99 21.43
N CYS A 463 -9.86 12.92 22.40
CA CYS A 463 -8.75 11.99 22.37
C CYS A 463 -9.19 10.59 22.80
N ILE A 464 -9.00 9.56 21.96
CA ILE A 464 -9.31 8.16 22.33
C ILE A 464 -8.28 7.61 23.34
N TYR A 465 -7.04 8.11 23.30
CA TYR A 465 -5.95 7.69 24.19
C TYR A 465 -6.15 8.07 25.66
N CYS A 466 -6.80 9.19 25.94
CA CYS A 466 -6.97 9.69 27.32
C CYS A 466 -8.35 10.28 27.61
N LEU A 467 -9.30 10.11 26.69
CA LEU A 467 -10.69 10.57 26.79
C LEU A 467 -10.87 12.10 26.98
N TYR A 468 -9.83 12.88 26.71
CA TYR A 468 -9.88 14.33 26.81
C TYR A 468 -10.78 14.92 25.72
N GLN A 469 -11.83 15.64 26.12
CA GLN A 469 -12.92 16.09 25.25
C GLN A 469 -12.73 17.53 24.74
N ARG A 470 -11.56 17.82 24.18
CA ARG A 470 -11.36 19.06 23.43
C ARG A 470 -11.27 18.75 21.93
N PRO A 471 -12.18 19.28 21.11
CA PRO A 471 -12.15 19.02 19.68
C PRO A 471 -10.89 19.57 19.00
N LEU A 472 -10.43 18.86 17.99
CA LEU A 472 -9.41 19.28 17.04
C LEU A 472 -10.00 19.23 15.63
N ILE A 473 -9.89 20.33 14.90
CA ILE A 473 -10.19 20.44 13.48
C ILE A 473 -8.88 20.25 12.73
N ALA A 474 -8.76 19.16 11.97
CA ALA A 474 -7.57 18.80 11.22
C ALA A 474 -7.83 19.00 9.73
N SER A 475 -7.09 19.92 9.11
CA SER A 475 -7.04 20.10 7.66
C SER A 475 -6.00 19.16 7.07
N VAL A 476 -6.39 18.39 6.05
CA VAL A 476 -5.53 17.43 5.35
C VAL A 476 -5.43 17.85 3.89
N LEU A 477 -4.24 17.79 3.31
CA LEU A 477 -4.05 18.07 1.89
C LEU A 477 -4.82 17.03 1.04
N PRO A 478 -5.72 17.45 0.13
CA PRO A 478 -6.41 16.52 -0.75
C PRO A 478 -5.42 15.70 -1.60
N PRO A 479 -5.61 14.37 -1.77
CA PRO A 479 -4.69 13.52 -2.54
C PRO A 479 -4.51 13.91 -4.01
N THR A 480 -5.46 14.66 -4.58
CA THR A 480 -5.45 15.12 -5.98
C THR A 480 -4.94 16.56 -6.12
N MET A 481 -4.66 17.25 -5.02
CA MET A 481 -4.22 18.64 -5.01
C MET A 481 -2.69 18.71 -4.90
N SER A 482 -2.09 19.63 -5.65
CA SER A 482 -0.68 19.99 -5.46
C SER A 482 -0.55 20.97 -4.29
N PRO A 483 0.44 20.78 -3.39
CA PRO A 483 0.60 21.67 -2.24
C PRO A 483 0.98 23.09 -2.67
N SER A 484 0.36 24.09 -2.05
CA SER A 484 0.72 25.50 -2.19
C SER A 484 1.76 25.89 -1.14
N VAL A 485 2.92 26.35 -1.59
CA VAL A 485 4.08 26.62 -0.72
C VAL A 485 4.42 28.11 -0.73
N LEU A 486 4.50 28.71 0.46
CA LEU A 486 5.01 30.07 0.66
C LEU A 486 6.43 30.00 1.23
N ALA A 487 7.42 30.51 0.50
CA ALA A 487 8.80 30.62 0.99
C ALA A 487 9.20 32.08 1.17
N ILE A 488 9.72 32.44 2.34
CA ILE A 488 10.15 33.80 2.67
C ILE A 488 11.63 33.81 3.04
N ASP A 489 12.40 34.55 2.26
CA ASP A 489 13.84 34.71 2.44
C ASP A 489 14.20 35.59 3.65
N GLY A 490 15.37 35.29 4.21
CA GLY A 490 16.01 36.09 5.24
C GLY A 490 16.66 37.34 4.67
N GLY A 491 16.53 38.46 5.40
CA GLY A 491 17.10 39.74 4.98
C GLY A 491 17.37 40.72 6.12
N GLY A 492 17.21 40.29 7.38
CA GLY A 492 17.23 41.18 8.54
C GLY A 492 16.06 42.16 8.47
N VAL A 493 16.35 43.45 8.65
CA VAL A 493 15.34 44.52 8.53
C VAL A 493 14.63 44.56 7.18
N ARG A 494 15.23 43.99 6.12
CA ARG A 494 14.61 43.89 4.79
C ARG A 494 13.44 42.91 4.72
N GLY A 495 13.14 42.19 5.81
CA GLY A 495 11.92 41.37 5.93
C GLY A 495 10.62 42.16 5.77
N VAL A 496 10.65 43.50 5.85
CA VAL A 496 9.51 44.35 5.49
C VAL A 496 9.12 44.20 4.00
N ILE A 497 10.09 43.97 3.11
CA ILE A 497 9.82 43.84 1.66
C ILE A 497 8.86 42.68 1.34
N PRO A 498 9.11 41.42 1.76
CA PRO A 498 8.17 40.35 1.51
C PRO A 498 6.81 40.59 2.20
N LEU A 499 6.74 41.26 3.35
CA LEU A 499 5.46 41.61 3.98
C LEU A 499 4.61 42.55 3.10
N GLU A 500 5.23 43.55 2.46
CA GLU A 500 4.53 44.42 1.50
C GLU A 500 4.01 43.64 0.28
N PHE A 501 4.81 42.70 -0.24
CA PHE A 501 4.32 41.81 -1.30
C PHE A 501 3.14 40.95 -0.84
N LEU A 502 3.16 40.42 0.40
CA LEU A 502 2.05 39.65 0.93
C LEU A 502 0.79 40.48 1.10
N LEU A 503 0.89 41.78 1.45
CA LEU A 503 -0.26 42.69 1.47
C LEU A 503 -0.90 42.81 0.09
N LEU A 504 -0.09 43.06 -0.95
CA LEU A 504 -0.57 43.14 -2.33
C LEU A 504 -1.21 41.83 -2.81
N VAL A 505 -0.63 40.69 -2.44
CA VAL A 505 -1.20 39.36 -2.74
C VAL A 505 -2.53 39.17 -2.00
N HIS A 506 -2.62 39.59 -0.73
CA HIS A 506 -3.84 39.46 0.06
C HIS A 506 -5.00 40.30 -0.49
N GLU A 507 -4.72 41.51 -1.01
CA GLU A 507 -5.70 42.36 -1.68
C GLU A 507 -6.38 41.66 -2.86
N HIS A 508 -5.64 40.80 -3.58
CA HIS A 508 -6.17 40.03 -4.71
C HIS A 508 -6.82 38.70 -4.29
N LEU A 509 -6.53 38.20 -3.08
CA LEU A 509 -7.07 36.94 -2.56
C LEU A 509 -8.42 37.10 -1.85
N HIS A 510 -8.90 38.33 -1.64
CA HIS A 510 -10.15 38.56 -0.91
C HIS A 510 -11.32 37.74 -1.49
N PRO A 511 -12.14 37.11 -0.62
CA PRO A 511 -12.18 37.25 0.83
C PRO A 511 -11.22 36.34 1.64
N CYS A 512 -10.41 35.50 0.98
CA CYS A 512 -9.55 34.51 1.64
C CYS A 512 -8.30 35.13 2.26
N ARG A 513 -7.82 34.56 3.38
CA ARG A 513 -6.51 34.91 3.94
C ARG A 513 -5.41 34.11 3.26
N ILE A 514 -4.19 34.63 3.29
CA ILE A 514 -3.05 33.90 2.74
C ILE A 514 -2.82 32.57 3.44
N GLN A 515 -3.13 32.48 4.74
CA GLN A 515 -3.06 31.24 5.51
C GLN A 515 -4.06 30.18 5.02
N ASP A 516 -5.18 30.58 4.42
CA ASP A 516 -6.23 29.66 3.97
C ASP A 516 -5.85 28.97 2.64
N VAL A 517 -4.88 29.51 1.92
CA VAL A 517 -4.45 29.04 0.58
C VAL A 517 -3.01 28.52 0.56
N VAL A 518 -2.34 28.48 1.72
CA VAL A 518 -0.96 27.99 1.87
C VAL A 518 -0.96 26.74 2.73
N ASP A 519 -0.47 25.64 2.17
CA ASP A 519 -0.34 24.35 2.85
C ASP A 519 0.97 24.26 3.66
N LEU A 520 2.04 24.86 3.14
CA LEU A 520 3.36 24.89 3.76
C LEU A 520 4.01 26.29 3.65
N ALA A 521 4.33 26.89 4.78
CA ALA A 521 5.10 28.12 4.87
C ALA A 521 6.53 27.85 5.37
N LEU A 522 7.54 28.27 4.63
CA LEU A 522 8.96 28.12 4.97
C LEU A 522 9.62 29.48 5.09
N GLY A 523 10.48 29.65 6.09
CA GLY A 523 11.18 30.89 6.31
C GLY A 523 12.62 30.72 6.77
N THR A 524 13.50 31.62 6.31
CA THR A 524 14.89 31.69 6.79
C THR A 524 15.11 33.01 7.53
N SER A 525 15.77 32.98 8.70
CA SER A 525 16.05 34.19 9.51
C SER A 525 14.79 35.07 9.74
N SER A 526 14.78 36.33 9.30
CA SER A 526 13.62 37.22 9.37
C SER A 526 12.38 36.66 8.68
N GLY A 527 12.54 35.94 7.57
CA GLY A 527 11.44 35.22 6.91
C GLY A 527 10.84 34.14 7.80
N GLY A 528 11.68 33.48 8.61
CA GLY A 528 11.26 32.55 9.66
C GLY A 528 10.32 33.20 10.67
N LEU A 529 10.68 34.38 11.18
CA LEU A 529 9.84 35.15 12.11
C LEU A 529 8.50 35.53 11.51
N ILE A 530 8.48 35.89 10.21
CA ILE A 530 7.26 36.23 9.48
C ILE A 530 6.34 35.01 9.35
N VAL A 531 6.84 33.86 8.88
CA VAL A 531 5.99 32.66 8.73
C VAL A 531 5.46 32.14 10.07
N ILE A 532 6.24 32.28 11.16
CA ILE A 532 5.77 32.01 12.53
C ILE A 532 4.63 32.95 12.92
N GLY A 533 4.81 34.25 12.70
CA GLY A 533 3.79 35.26 13.00
C GLY A 533 2.48 35.01 12.26
N LEU A 534 2.57 34.72 10.95
CA LEU A 534 1.39 34.48 10.13
C LEU A 534 0.66 33.19 10.49
N SER A 535 1.37 32.10 10.80
CA SER A 535 0.76 30.76 10.85
C SER A 535 0.63 30.17 12.25
N ILE A 536 1.55 30.47 13.17
CA ILE A 536 1.52 29.99 14.55
C ILE A 536 0.83 31.00 15.45
N MET A 537 1.13 32.29 15.24
CA MET A 537 0.48 33.37 15.99
C MET A 537 -0.85 33.79 15.35
N SER A 538 -1.14 33.32 14.14
CA SER A 538 -2.35 33.63 13.37
C SER A 538 -2.58 35.13 13.18
N TRP A 539 -1.51 35.92 13.08
CA TRP A 539 -1.62 37.35 12.80
C TRP A 539 -2.07 37.58 11.36
N ASN A 540 -2.90 38.60 11.14
CA ASN A 540 -3.08 39.12 9.79
C ASN A 540 -1.78 39.81 9.33
N ILE A 541 -1.63 40.01 8.02
CA ILE A 541 -0.37 40.49 7.43
C ILE A 541 -0.01 41.89 7.93
N ALA A 542 -1.00 42.78 8.08
CA ALA A 542 -0.78 44.15 8.58
C ALA A 542 -0.23 44.15 10.03
N THR A 543 -0.85 43.38 10.92
CA THR A 543 -0.38 43.19 12.30
C THR A 543 1.00 42.53 12.33
N CYS A 544 1.25 41.54 11.48
CA CYS A 544 2.57 40.92 11.36
C CYS A 544 3.63 41.94 10.91
N SER A 545 3.29 42.86 10.00
CA SER A 545 4.18 43.92 9.54
C SER A 545 4.51 44.93 10.64
N GLU A 546 3.50 45.40 11.38
CA GLU A 546 3.69 46.33 12.50
C GLU A 546 4.55 45.71 13.63
N ILE A 547 4.26 44.47 14.03
CA ILE A 547 5.04 43.76 15.05
C ILE A 547 6.48 43.56 14.56
N PHE A 548 6.68 43.21 13.28
CA PHE A 548 8.00 43.02 12.72
C PHE A 548 8.81 44.34 12.68
N ASP A 549 8.22 45.46 12.30
CA ASP A 549 8.90 46.77 12.32
C ASP A 549 9.33 47.16 13.74
N ASN A 550 8.44 47.00 14.72
CA ASN A 550 8.74 47.26 16.13
C ASN A 550 9.86 46.35 16.65
N LEU A 551 9.81 45.06 16.31
CA LEU A 551 10.84 44.08 16.66
C LEU A 551 12.18 44.45 16.04
N ALA A 552 12.20 44.79 14.75
CA ALA A 552 13.40 45.20 14.02
C ALA A 552 14.02 46.46 14.62
N ARG A 553 13.22 47.49 14.94
CA ARG A 553 13.69 48.71 15.61
C ARG A 553 14.30 48.39 16.96
N ARG A 554 13.69 47.52 17.76
CA ARG A 554 14.20 47.15 19.09
C ARG A 554 15.50 46.36 19.00
N ILE A 555 15.57 45.37 18.12
CA ILE A 555 16.73 44.50 17.94
C ILE A 555 17.94 45.26 17.38
N PHE A 556 17.70 46.11 16.37
CA PHE A 556 18.76 46.79 15.63
C PHE A 556 18.99 48.25 16.08
N HIS A 557 18.37 48.68 17.19
CA HIS A 557 18.42 50.06 17.71
C HIS A 557 19.85 50.57 17.92
N LYS A 558 20.71 49.78 18.58
CA LYS A 558 22.09 50.14 18.89
C LYS A 558 23.01 48.93 18.73
N ARG A 559 24.08 49.10 17.95
CA ARG A 559 25.20 48.13 17.89
C ARG A 559 25.94 48.11 19.22
N ARG A 560 26.53 46.96 19.59
CA ARG A 560 27.43 46.88 20.76
C ARG A 560 28.52 47.94 20.60
N ARG A 561 28.68 48.77 21.63
CA ARG A 561 29.73 49.80 21.67
C ARG A 561 31.02 49.13 22.12
N SER A 562 32.07 49.24 21.31
CA SER A 562 33.43 48.86 21.72
C SER A 562 33.88 49.76 22.87
N PRO A 563 34.43 49.24 23.97
CA PRO A 563 35.05 50.05 25.02
C PRO A 563 36.17 50.96 24.47
N LEU A 564 36.79 50.55 23.37
CA LEU A 564 37.86 51.29 22.68
C LEU A 564 37.33 52.41 21.76
N ALA A 565 36.00 52.52 21.56
CA ALA A 565 35.42 53.60 20.75
C ALA A 565 35.59 54.99 21.40
N LEU A 566 35.91 55.07 22.70
CA LEU A 566 36.29 56.34 23.35
C LEU A 566 37.63 56.91 22.84
N PHE A 567 38.51 56.08 22.28
CA PHE A 567 39.79 56.54 21.71
C PHE A 567 39.64 57.11 20.28
N ASN A 568 38.47 56.96 19.64
CA ASN A 568 38.22 57.48 18.29
C ASN A 568 37.81 58.96 18.23
N PHE A 569 37.86 59.70 19.35
CA PHE A 569 37.57 61.14 19.36
C PHE A 569 38.72 62.03 18.87
N VAL A 570 39.87 61.46 18.48
CA VAL A 570 41.06 62.24 18.11
C VAL A 570 41.38 62.24 16.62
N ASP A 571 40.67 61.51 15.75
CA ASP A 571 41.09 61.44 14.34
C ASP A 571 39.94 61.57 13.34
N GLN A 572 39.80 62.77 12.76
CA GLN A 572 38.85 63.11 11.70
C GLN A 572 39.28 62.61 10.31
N ASN A 573 40.42 61.91 10.17
CA ASN A 573 40.89 61.42 8.88
C ASN A 573 40.93 59.89 8.81
N GLY A 574 39.79 59.29 8.47
CA GLY A 574 39.67 58.04 7.68
C GLY A 574 40.68 56.91 7.90
N SER A 575 41.11 56.61 9.14
CA SER A 575 42.23 55.70 9.36
C SER A 575 41.81 54.23 9.48
N VAL A 576 42.61 53.37 8.85
CA VAL A 576 42.53 51.90 8.82
C VAL A 576 42.49 51.27 10.24
N LEU A 577 43.01 51.99 11.25
CA LEU A 577 43.07 51.56 12.65
C LEU A 577 41.69 51.53 13.34
N GLY A 578 40.79 52.46 13.00
CA GLY A 578 39.42 52.50 13.53
C GLY A 578 38.56 51.32 13.05
N ASN A 579 38.93 50.70 11.93
CA ASN A 579 38.33 49.45 11.46
C ASN A 579 38.93 48.25 12.19
N LEU A 580 40.24 48.22 12.45
CA LEU A 580 40.90 47.11 13.15
C LEU A 580 40.33 46.88 14.57
N SER A 581 39.99 47.94 15.30
CA SER A 581 39.31 47.83 16.61
C SER A 581 37.90 47.27 16.53
N LYS A 582 37.18 47.50 15.41
CA LYS A 582 35.88 46.85 15.13
C LYS A 582 36.06 45.37 14.81
N TRP A 583 37.08 45.01 14.02
CA TRP A 583 37.43 43.62 13.72
C TRP A 583 37.79 42.85 15.00
N ILE A 584 38.63 43.43 15.88
CA ILE A 584 38.98 42.82 17.17
C ILE A 584 37.76 42.66 18.07
N HIS A 585 36.87 43.66 18.12
CA HIS A 585 35.64 43.57 18.90
C HIS A 585 34.66 42.53 18.33
N TRP A 586 34.55 42.39 17.00
CA TRP A 586 33.76 41.33 16.37
C TRP A 586 34.37 39.95 16.63
N LEU A 587 35.70 39.83 16.61
CA LEU A 587 36.43 38.60 16.95
C LEU A 587 36.21 38.20 18.43
N LEU A 588 36.08 39.17 19.35
CA LEU A 588 35.91 38.93 20.78
C LEU A 588 34.46 38.65 21.21
N HIS A 589 33.47 39.23 20.53
CA HIS A 589 32.06 39.16 20.93
C HIS A 589 31.15 38.36 19.99
N ASP A 590 31.70 37.85 18.88
CA ASP A 590 31.06 36.96 17.89
C ASP A 590 29.73 37.50 17.30
N SER A 591 29.41 38.79 17.52
CA SER A 591 28.16 39.43 17.12
C SER A 591 28.21 40.97 17.18
N CYS A 592 27.54 41.64 16.23
CA CYS A 592 27.42 43.11 16.17
C CYS A 592 26.36 43.70 17.13
N TYR A 593 25.42 42.87 17.57
CA TYR A 593 24.24 43.26 18.34
C TYR A 593 24.17 42.43 19.63
N ASP A 594 23.47 42.95 20.63
CA ASP A 594 23.36 42.25 21.90
C ASP A 594 22.39 41.07 21.83
N ALA A 595 22.91 39.86 22.03
CA ALA A 595 22.13 38.62 21.98
C ALA A 595 21.03 38.58 23.06
N LYS A 596 21.26 39.18 24.24
CA LYS A 596 20.24 39.24 25.30
C LYS A 596 19.06 40.12 24.87
N THR A 597 19.34 41.30 24.31
CA THR A 597 18.29 42.17 23.75
C THR A 597 17.51 41.47 22.63
N PHE A 598 18.18 40.69 21.79
CA PHE A 598 17.55 39.89 20.74
C PHE A 598 16.60 38.84 21.31
N ASP A 599 17.08 38.06 22.29
CA ASP A 599 16.32 36.99 22.95
C ASP A 599 15.12 37.55 23.74
N ASP A 600 15.33 38.61 24.53
CA ASP A 600 14.27 39.29 25.29
C ASP A 600 13.19 39.90 24.36
N ALA A 601 13.60 40.39 23.19
CA ALA A 601 12.67 40.94 22.20
C ALA A 601 11.82 39.83 21.55
N LEU A 602 12.43 38.71 21.17
CA LEU A 602 11.71 37.56 20.62
C LEU A 602 10.77 36.92 21.65
N LYS A 603 11.24 36.72 22.89
CA LYS A 603 10.43 36.21 24.01
C LYS A 603 9.24 37.10 24.32
N GLY A 604 9.44 38.42 24.29
CA GLY A 604 8.35 39.38 24.49
C GLY A 604 7.25 39.30 23.42
N VAL A 605 7.57 38.86 22.21
CA VAL A 605 6.63 38.78 21.07
C VAL A 605 6.01 37.38 20.92
N PHE A 606 6.80 36.32 21.02
CA PHE A 606 6.38 34.94 20.74
C PHE A 606 6.11 34.11 22.01
N GLY A 607 6.48 34.64 23.19
CA GLY A 607 6.38 33.95 24.48
C GLY A 607 7.55 33.01 24.77
N ASP A 608 7.74 32.66 26.04
CA ASP A 608 8.89 31.86 26.49
C ASP A 608 8.74 30.35 26.25
N ASN A 609 7.51 29.84 26.29
CA ASN A 609 7.24 28.39 26.35
C ASN A 609 6.27 27.90 25.25
N ARG A 610 6.10 28.66 24.17
CA ARG A 610 5.21 28.28 23.08
C ARG A 610 5.88 27.25 22.18
N LEU A 611 5.23 26.11 22.01
CA LEU A 611 5.69 25.04 21.12
C LEU A 611 5.14 25.25 19.71
N MET A 612 5.98 25.08 18.69
CA MET A 612 5.52 25.02 17.29
C MET A 612 4.67 23.78 17.02
N PHE A 613 5.10 22.64 17.59
CA PHE A 613 4.40 21.37 17.52
C PHE A 613 4.04 20.90 18.93
N GLY A 614 2.83 21.19 19.36
CA GLY A 614 2.38 20.87 20.71
C GLY A 614 0.99 21.42 21.01
N SER A 615 0.41 21.01 22.13
CA SER A 615 -0.82 21.63 22.64
C SER A 615 -0.50 23.03 23.16
N SER A 616 -0.92 24.07 22.44
CA SER A 616 -0.88 25.44 22.99
C SER A 616 -1.94 25.57 24.10
N ARG A 617 -1.53 26.16 25.24
CA ARG A 617 -2.40 26.41 26.40
C ARG A 617 -3.19 27.72 26.26
N ASP A 618 -2.95 28.48 25.20
CA ASP A 618 -3.25 29.92 25.17
C ASP A 618 -4.72 30.25 24.85
N ASP A 619 -5.55 29.24 24.59
CA ASP A 619 -7.00 29.39 24.63
C ASP A 619 -7.65 28.12 25.21
N PRO A 620 -8.26 28.15 26.40
CA PRO A 620 -8.98 27.01 26.96
C PRO A 620 -10.41 26.83 26.40
N ARG A 621 -10.94 27.77 25.61
CA ARG A 621 -12.34 27.77 25.15
C ARG A 621 -12.43 27.80 23.62
N GLY A 622 -12.34 26.62 23.01
CA GLY A 622 -12.62 26.45 21.59
C GLY A 622 -11.99 25.20 21.00
N SER A 623 -12.46 24.84 19.80
CA SER A 623 -11.84 23.80 18.97
C SER A 623 -10.42 24.21 18.60
N LEU A 624 -9.44 23.32 18.79
CA LEU A 624 -8.11 23.50 18.25
C LEU A 624 -8.17 23.35 16.73
N ARG A 625 -7.38 24.12 15.99
CA ARG A 625 -7.18 23.94 14.55
C ARG A 625 -5.76 23.48 14.30
N SER A 626 -5.60 22.46 13.46
CA SER A 626 -4.31 22.15 12.85
C SER A 626 -4.06 23.21 11.79
N ASN A 627 -3.27 24.23 12.12
CA ASN A 627 -2.90 25.28 11.18
C ASN A 627 -2.04 24.72 10.02
N SER A 628 -1.83 25.54 8.99
CA SER A 628 -0.90 25.27 7.89
C SER A 628 0.48 24.85 8.42
N LYS A 629 1.18 24.03 7.63
CA LYS A 629 2.49 23.54 8.01
C LYS A 629 3.50 24.68 7.96
N VAL A 630 4.38 24.79 8.94
CA VAL A 630 5.42 25.82 9.03
C VAL A 630 6.75 25.21 9.34
N GLY A 631 7.79 25.66 8.64
CA GLY A 631 9.17 25.30 8.88
C GLY A 631 10.09 26.51 8.88
N VAL A 632 11.06 26.53 9.80
CA VAL A 632 12.12 27.53 9.89
C VAL A 632 13.46 26.84 9.72
N VAL A 633 14.29 27.35 8.82
CA VAL A 633 15.62 26.79 8.56
C VAL A 633 16.61 27.35 9.58
N THR A 634 17.42 26.47 10.15
CA THR A 634 18.52 26.80 11.07
C THR A 634 19.75 25.94 10.78
N THR A 635 20.90 26.33 11.33
CA THR A 635 22.17 25.61 11.18
C THR A 635 22.79 25.37 12.54
N SER A 636 23.22 24.12 12.81
CA SER A 636 24.01 23.82 14.01
C SER A 636 25.44 24.29 13.87
N ILE A 637 25.99 24.84 14.96
CA ILE A 637 27.38 25.26 15.11
C ILE A 637 28.28 24.18 15.75
N SER A 638 27.79 22.94 15.86
CA SER A 638 28.58 21.79 16.36
C SER A 638 29.73 21.39 15.43
N ARG A 639 30.66 20.55 15.92
CA ARG A 639 31.82 20.01 15.16
C ARG A 639 31.45 19.48 13.77
N GLU A 640 30.24 18.96 13.60
CA GLU A 640 29.62 18.76 12.29
C GLU A 640 28.54 19.83 12.09
N THR A 641 28.78 20.77 11.18
CA THR A 641 27.76 21.74 10.76
C THR A 641 26.68 21.02 9.98
N GLY A 642 25.41 21.22 10.35
CA GLY A 642 24.26 20.62 9.66
C GLY A 642 23.11 21.61 9.56
N ALA A 643 22.37 21.54 8.46
CA ALA A 643 21.13 22.30 8.28
C ALA A 643 19.95 21.52 8.91
N PHE A 644 19.06 22.24 9.57
CA PHE A 644 17.88 21.69 10.23
C PHE A 644 16.66 22.53 9.86
N VAL A 645 15.51 21.87 9.76
CA VAL A 645 14.22 22.54 9.65
C VAL A 645 13.45 22.29 10.94
N ILE A 646 13.11 23.35 11.65
CA ILE A 646 12.26 23.30 12.85
C ILE A 646 10.85 23.67 12.43
N GLY A 647 9.88 22.78 12.65
CA GLY A 647 8.52 23.03 12.19
C GLY A 647 7.44 22.34 13.01
N ASN A 648 6.19 22.55 12.58
CA ASN A 648 4.99 21.92 13.15
C ASN A 648 4.56 20.64 12.39
N PHE A 649 5.52 19.94 11.79
CA PHE A 649 5.30 18.71 11.04
C PHE A 649 6.48 17.76 11.18
N ASN A 650 6.24 16.48 10.88
CA ASN A 650 7.29 15.47 10.80
C ASN A 650 7.41 14.96 9.36
N THR A 651 8.65 14.76 8.89
CA THR A 651 8.94 14.20 7.57
C THR A 651 8.88 12.68 7.60
N THR A 652 8.36 12.04 6.57
CA THR A 652 8.49 10.59 6.35
C THR A 652 9.90 10.31 5.83
N GLY A 653 10.75 9.66 6.64
CA GLY A 653 12.15 9.43 6.27
C GLY A 653 12.30 8.18 5.41
N ASP A 654 12.45 8.31 4.09
CA ASP A 654 12.98 7.21 3.29
C ASP A 654 14.44 6.99 3.71
N ARG A 655 14.67 5.95 4.52
CA ARG A 655 16.00 5.55 5.04
C ARG A 655 16.92 4.95 3.96
N GLU A 656 16.50 4.88 2.69
CA GLU A 656 17.43 4.52 1.60
C GLU A 656 18.46 5.62 1.32
N ASP A 657 18.19 6.85 1.75
CA ASP A 657 19.23 7.84 1.91
C ASP A 657 19.75 7.82 3.35
N LYS A 658 21.01 7.41 3.53
CA LYS A 658 21.84 7.80 4.68
C LYS A 658 22.03 9.34 4.81
N ALA A 659 21.20 10.13 4.15
CA ALA A 659 21.11 11.58 4.17
C ALA A 659 19.76 12.03 4.78
N GLY A 660 19.49 11.62 6.01
CA GLY A 660 18.54 12.32 6.89
C GLY A 660 19.08 13.67 7.41
N LYS A 661 20.27 14.09 6.96
CA LYS A 661 20.64 15.49 6.77
C LYS A 661 20.30 15.82 5.32
N VAL A 662 19.37 16.74 5.08
CA VAL A 662 19.37 17.47 3.81
C VAL A 662 20.66 18.28 3.78
N GLU A 663 21.75 17.69 3.29
CA GLU A 663 22.94 18.45 2.87
C GLU A 663 22.55 19.23 1.62
N LEU A 664 22.00 20.42 1.81
CA LEU A 664 22.06 21.46 0.79
C LEU A 664 23.53 21.76 0.56
N ARG A 665 24.14 21.09 -0.43
CA ARG A 665 25.40 21.54 -1.02
C ARG A 665 25.14 22.92 -1.62
N ILE A 666 25.48 23.96 -0.87
CA ILE A 666 25.60 25.32 -1.40
C ILE A 666 26.76 25.27 -2.41
N PRO A 667 26.54 25.53 -3.71
CA PRO A 667 27.65 25.65 -4.64
C PRO A 667 28.52 26.81 -4.17
N ALA A 668 29.81 26.56 -4.01
CA ALA A 668 30.77 27.61 -3.75
C ALA A 668 30.66 28.66 -4.86
N LYS A 669 30.40 29.90 -4.47
CA LYS A 669 30.75 31.06 -5.29
C LYS A 669 32.26 31.00 -5.48
N ASP A 670 32.68 30.59 -6.67
CA ASP A 670 33.90 30.97 -7.39
C ASP A 670 34.45 29.76 -8.17
N SER A 671 34.02 29.65 -9.42
CA SER A 671 34.83 29.20 -10.56
C SER A 671 34.16 29.70 -11.85
N LEU A 672 34.17 31.03 -11.99
CA LEU A 672 34.62 31.68 -13.22
C LEU A 672 36.11 31.96 -13.05
#